data_AF-A0A4Y3WSC9-F1
#
_entry.id   AF-A0A4Y3WSC9-F1
#
_cell.length_a   1.000
_cell.length_b   1.000
_cell.length_c   1.000
_cell.angle_alpha   90.00
_cell.angle_beta   90.00
_cell.angle_gamma   90.00
#
_symmetry.space_group_name_H-M   'P 1'
#
loop_
_entity.id
_entity.type
_entity.pdbx_description
1 polymer ?
#
loop_
_entity_poly.entity_id
_entity_poly.type
_entity_poly.pdbx_seq_one_letter_code
_entity_poly.pdbx_strand_id
1 'polypeptide(L)'
;MKPVAALVAIIVVLLTGAATGAASAAPREPAPPAAAPLTLRLDELAPRVVTADGPTVLTVTGTLTNTGDETVSDIGVRLQRGRPLTTEGAVRDALGGSAPTDAIAPEFQELPDALQVGEQVPVRLTVPLSGAPETTLALRTGGVYELLVNVNGVPGDGDRARLAAVRMLLPVVGLPDLDGTATTDAPPPAATPFSLLYPVVDVPRRLATVPGEPVQLTDDTLADSFAPGGRLGGLVAALAEAAPAGSPVRTATCVVADADLLQTAQQMSQGYQVRGPDGGLVPGRGAEAAGAWLAAFAAAARGMCVLALPFADADVVALTRGDLAAKAVTAVTAGRDLVTDLLGTPVLPATAWPADGVVDEPGLATLTEAGVSSLVLSADGLDLPSSADPVGTLPVATAGPATTAVVTDPLVTLAAGGASTATAVPTGRGGAAAVTPAGGPLAGQDVLGAVAFRATEDAPAGGPLVIAPPRGWAADGAGGRGLLEGLGTLVADGLLTARGLGSTLTTPTDTTERELVYPVDAGAREVAPAAVDAIRPALDDIADLASSVVDDQLGLAPAEVLDPLRLGAVRPASSSWRGTPGLASDAAAALAGRIGDLRGTVEVLEPPSPFSLGTSTSPLLLTVANGLPVTVRVRVEVSSTTGLRVAPIPDVDVPPFGRRQIQASAEVQRSGVFTVDASVRTVDGGLLGTPSRLQVRSTAYGTITLWLTGTAGVLLVVLAARRILRRVRSEPGRSTPRPPRPGSPESLPDTAETVVLADRLLAPVDARTQPVPARPRRTAPPDGPPPNRLPNPPPGAATPVDTTPTRAAPANATSTTGPPASSGPIPAGPPTGRNRPAPSARSGPSEPPPRRPDFPGRTPVVPAPQPPGRPPVRPPGSR
;
A
#
# COMPACT_ATOMS: atom_id res chain seq x y z
N MET A 1 -48.00 46.46 52.10
CA MET A 1 -47.70 47.36 50.96
C MET A 1 -46.19 47.38 50.76
N LYS A 2 -45.67 46.99 49.58
CA LYS A 2 -44.22 46.98 49.21
C LYS A 2 -43.34 46.07 50.14
N PRO A 3 -42.27 45.40 49.64
CA PRO A 3 -41.44 45.76 48.49
C PRO A 3 -41.58 44.80 47.28
N VAL A 4 -41.91 45.38 46.12
CA VAL A 4 -41.83 44.70 44.80
C VAL A 4 -40.58 45.18 44.02
N ALA A 5 -39.76 46.05 44.62
CA ALA A 5 -38.67 46.76 43.94
C ALA A 5 -37.35 45.98 43.82
N ALA A 6 -37.16 44.88 44.56
CA ALA A 6 -35.86 44.19 44.63
C ALA A 6 -35.67 43.11 43.52
N LEU A 7 -36.75 42.46 43.07
CA LEU A 7 -36.63 41.27 42.20
C LEU A 7 -36.35 41.60 40.73
N VAL A 8 -36.80 42.78 40.26
CA VAL A 8 -36.68 43.17 38.84
C VAL A 8 -35.24 43.50 38.44
N ALA A 9 -34.43 44.05 39.35
CA ALA A 9 -33.06 44.47 39.07
C ALA A 9 -32.13 43.28 38.74
N ILE A 10 -32.32 42.12 39.39
CA ILE A 10 -31.45 40.95 39.21
C ILE A 10 -31.79 40.22 37.89
N ILE A 11 -33.08 40.15 37.52
CA ILE A 11 -33.51 39.47 36.29
C ILE A 11 -33.07 40.24 35.03
N VAL A 12 -33.07 41.58 35.04
CA VAL A 12 -32.63 42.37 33.89
C VAL A 12 -31.12 42.21 33.63
N VAL A 13 -30.28 42.20 34.67
CA VAL A 13 -28.82 42.03 34.51
C VAL A 13 -28.46 40.64 33.97
N LEU A 14 -29.25 39.61 34.29
CA LEU A 14 -29.08 38.25 33.74
C LEU A 14 -29.62 38.07 32.30
N LEU A 15 -30.37 39.04 31.76
CA LEU A 15 -30.95 39.02 30.42
C LEU A 15 -30.32 40.03 29.45
N THR A 16 -29.37 40.84 29.90
CA THR A 16 -28.54 41.72 29.06
C THR A 16 -27.08 41.28 28.97
N GLY A 17 -26.83 39.98 29.13
CA GLY A 17 -25.55 39.37 28.73
C GLY A 17 -25.41 39.50 27.21
N ALA A 18 -24.67 40.52 26.77
CA ALA A 18 -24.60 40.87 25.37
C ALA A 18 -24.05 39.71 24.54
N ALA A 19 -24.77 39.35 23.49
CA ALA A 19 -24.26 38.49 22.44
C ALA A 19 -23.21 39.25 21.61
N THR A 20 -22.03 39.47 22.21
CA THR A 20 -20.80 39.60 21.43
C THR A 20 -20.62 38.28 20.72
N GLY A 21 -21.18 38.20 19.50
CA GLY A 21 -20.86 37.16 18.56
C GLY A 21 -19.37 37.23 18.29
N ALA A 22 -18.60 36.48 19.07
CA ALA A 22 -17.29 36.05 18.65
C ALA A 22 -17.54 35.21 17.40
N ALA A 23 -17.43 35.86 16.24
CA ALA A 23 -17.21 35.14 15.02
C ALA A 23 -15.93 34.35 15.27
N SER A 24 -16.07 33.04 15.49
CA SER A 24 -14.93 32.15 15.46
C SER A 24 -14.25 32.41 14.13
N ALA A 25 -13.11 33.08 14.17
CA ALA A 25 -12.22 33.09 13.02
C ALA A 25 -11.96 31.61 12.73
N ALA A 26 -12.50 31.12 11.62
CA ALA A 26 -12.18 29.79 11.15
C ALA A 26 -10.64 29.65 11.21
N PRO A 27 -10.09 28.53 11.75
CA PRO A 27 -8.66 28.38 11.90
C PRO A 27 -7.98 28.83 10.63
N ARG A 28 -7.24 29.94 10.71
CA ARG A 28 -6.73 30.61 9.52
C ARG A 28 -5.58 29.76 9.04
N GLU A 29 -5.92 28.84 8.13
CA GLU A 29 -5.03 27.85 7.55
C GLU A 29 -3.68 28.52 7.29
N PRO A 30 -2.60 28.03 7.93
CA PRO A 30 -1.32 28.70 7.87
C PRO A 30 -0.93 28.79 6.41
N ALA A 31 -0.79 30.03 5.91
CA ALA A 31 -0.52 30.26 4.49
C ALA A 31 0.68 29.39 4.08
N PRO A 32 0.58 28.61 2.99
CA PRO A 32 1.61 27.65 2.64
C PRO A 32 2.96 28.36 2.58
N PRO A 33 4.04 27.74 3.12
CA PRO A 33 5.34 28.37 3.13
C PRO A 33 5.70 28.77 1.70
N ALA A 34 6.09 30.03 1.51
CA ALA A 34 6.41 30.55 0.19
C ALA A 34 7.46 29.65 -0.46
N ALA A 35 7.11 29.10 -1.64
CA ALA A 35 7.96 28.15 -2.34
C ALA A 35 9.35 28.76 -2.59
N ALA A 36 10.40 27.96 -2.40
CA ALA A 36 11.74 28.42 -2.72
C ALA A 36 11.83 28.70 -4.24
N PRO A 37 12.32 29.89 -4.66
CA PRO A 37 12.36 30.24 -6.08
C PRO A 37 13.34 29.34 -6.84
N LEU A 38 14.35 28.79 -6.16
CA LEU A 38 15.17 27.70 -6.70
C LEU A 38 14.96 26.41 -5.90
N THR A 39 14.95 25.28 -6.60
CA THR A 39 15.01 23.94 -6.04
C THR A 39 16.35 23.30 -6.43
N LEU A 40 17.17 22.95 -5.45
CA LEU A 40 18.40 22.19 -5.66
C LEU A 40 18.17 20.72 -5.31
N ARG A 41 18.31 19.83 -6.31
CA ARG A 41 18.28 18.38 -6.11
C ARG A 41 19.71 17.86 -6.24
N LEU A 42 20.26 17.23 -5.21
CA LEU A 42 21.58 16.61 -5.31
C LEU A 42 21.49 15.22 -5.95
N ASP A 43 22.51 14.88 -6.74
CA ASP A 43 22.62 13.65 -7.52
C ASP A 43 23.72 12.72 -6.97
N GLU A 44 24.88 13.28 -6.58
CA GLU A 44 26.05 12.52 -6.14
C GLU A 44 26.79 13.21 -5.00
N LEU A 45 27.34 12.41 -4.09
CA LEU A 45 28.32 12.81 -3.08
C LEU A 45 29.46 11.77 -3.13
N ALA A 46 30.65 12.19 -3.54
CA ALA A 46 31.78 11.30 -3.78
C ALA A 46 33.06 11.84 -3.11
N PRO A 47 33.60 11.18 -2.08
CA PRO A 47 33.12 9.96 -1.43
C PRO A 47 31.99 10.23 -0.41
N ARG A 48 31.17 9.21 -0.11
CA ARG A 48 30.12 9.28 0.94
C ARG A 48 30.66 9.13 2.37
N VAL A 49 31.81 8.47 2.50
CA VAL A 49 32.59 8.29 3.73
C VAL A 49 34.04 8.65 3.39
N VAL A 50 34.66 9.56 4.15
CA VAL A 50 36.07 9.94 3.92
C VAL A 50 36.98 9.03 4.74
N THR A 51 37.84 8.26 4.07
CA THR A 51 38.80 7.31 4.66
C THR A 51 40.25 7.76 4.42
N ALA A 52 41.20 7.15 5.12
CA ALA A 52 42.63 7.47 4.97
C ALA A 52 43.22 7.08 3.59
N ASP A 53 42.70 6.02 2.96
CA ASP A 53 43.07 5.61 1.60
C ASP A 53 42.17 6.26 0.52
N GLY A 54 41.33 7.23 0.90
CA GLY A 54 40.34 7.87 0.05
C GLY A 54 40.87 8.99 -0.86
N PRO A 55 40.02 9.54 -1.75
CA PRO A 55 40.37 10.68 -2.59
C PRO A 55 40.52 11.96 -1.75
N THR A 56 41.45 12.84 -2.15
CA THR A 56 41.78 14.09 -1.45
C THR A 56 40.77 15.23 -1.65
N VAL A 57 39.71 14.99 -2.44
CA VAL A 57 38.67 15.97 -2.79
C VAL A 57 37.28 15.36 -2.57
N LEU A 58 36.33 16.19 -2.15
CA LEU A 58 34.92 15.87 -2.12
C LEU A 58 34.24 16.48 -3.35
N THR A 59 33.58 15.65 -4.14
CA THR A 59 32.74 16.08 -5.26
C THR A 59 31.27 15.97 -4.89
N VAL A 60 30.51 17.01 -5.23
CA VAL A 60 29.05 17.05 -5.16
C VAL A 60 28.51 17.37 -6.53
N THR A 61 27.54 16.59 -7.02
CA THR A 61 26.80 16.91 -8.24
C THR A 61 25.30 17.06 -7.95
N GLY A 62 24.59 17.79 -8.80
CA GLY A 62 23.16 18.01 -8.65
C GLY A 62 22.55 18.72 -9.85
N THR A 63 21.24 18.92 -9.77
CA THR A 63 20.43 19.71 -10.70
C THR A 63 19.82 20.90 -9.95
N LEU A 64 20.03 22.12 -10.45
CA LEU A 64 19.41 23.34 -9.94
C LEU A 64 18.28 23.77 -10.88
N THR A 65 17.07 23.86 -10.36
CA THR A 65 15.85 24.19 -11.11
C THR A 65 15.29 25.53 -10.62
N ASN A 66 14.89 26.41 -11.54
CA ASN A 66 14.05 27.56 -11.17
C ASN A 66 12.58 27.10 -11.05
N THR A 67 12.07 27.13 -9.83
CA THR A 67 10.70 26.75 -9.45
C THR A 67 9.84 27.94 -9.04
N GLY A 68 10.37 29.16 -9.13
CA GLY A 68 9.65 30.41 -8.88
C GLY A 68 8.92 30.94 -10.12
N ASP A 69 8.46 32.18 -10.00
CA ASP A 69 7.72 32.95 -11.02
C ASP A 69 8.58 34.04 -11.70
N GLU A 70 9.81 34.27 -11.25
CA GLU A 70 10.75 35.25 -11.79
C GLU A 70 12.05 34.59 -12.31
N THR A 71 12.77 35.29 -13.19
CA THR A 71 14.14 34.89 -13.58
C THR A 71 15.11 35.11 -12.42
N VAL A 72 16.12 34.24 -12.28
CA VAL A 72 17.16 34.39 -11.27
C VAL A 72 18.53 34.66 -11.93
N SER A 73 19.20 35.74 -11.54
CA SER A 73 20.55 36.12 -11.97
C SER A 73 21.58 36.00 -10.84
N ASP A 74 22.85 36.28 -11.13
CA ASP A 74 23.98 36.25 -10.20
C ASP A 74 24.00 35.00 -9.30
N ILE A 75 23.86 33.82 -9.91
CA ILE A 75 23.72 32.55 -9.20
C ILE A 75 25.09 32.03 -8.77
N GLY A 76 25.37 32.07 -7.47
CA GLY A 76 26.58 31.53 -6.86
C GLY A 76 26.27 30.31 -6.03
N VAL A 77 27.03 29.23 -6.22
CA VAL A 77 26.88 27.98 -5.47
C VAL A 77 28.18 27.61 -4.74
N ARG A 78 28.07 27.08 -3.51
CA ARG A 78 29.22 26.61 -2.72
C ARG A 78 28.88 25.46 -1.79
N LEU A 79 29.90 24.75 -1.33
CA LEU A 79 29.82 23.73 -0.29
C LEU A 79 30.50 24.25 0.99
N GLN A 80 29.73 24.41 2.05
CA GLN A 80 30.18 24.80 3.38
C GLN A 80 30.20 23.60 4.34
N ARG A 81 30.84 23.74 5.51
CA ARG A 81 30.64 22.79 6.61
C ARG A 81 30.58 23.46 7.99
N GLY A 82 29.86 22.79 8.89
CA GLY A 82 29.84 23.08 10.32
C GLY A 82 31.13 22.63 11.05
N ARG A 83 31.07 22.70 12.38
CA ARG A 83 32.08 22.10 13.28
C ARG A 83 31.89 20.57 13.32
N PRO A 84 32.90 19.80 13.78
CA PRO A 84 32.67 18.38 14.06
C PRO A 84 31.57 18.23 15.12
N LEU A 85 30.66 17.29 14.90
CA LEU A 85 29.55 16.98 15.78
C LEU A 85 30.03 15.99 16.85
N THR A 86 30.13 16.44 18.10
CA THR A 86 30.76 15.68 19.21
C THR A 86 29.77 15.29 20.31
N THR A 87 28.46 15.42 20.08
CA THR A 87 27.40 15.00 21.00
C THR A 87 26.15 14.58 20.20
N GLU A 88 25.38 13.63 20.74
CA GLU A 88 24.09 13.20 20.16
C GLU A 88 23.12 14.38 19.94
N GLY A 89 23.15 15.37 20.85
CA GLY A 89 22.38 16.62 20.72
C GLY A 89 22.79 17.44 19.49
N ALA A 90 24.09 17.61 19.24
CA ALA A 90 24.58 18.32 18.07
C ALA A 90 24.25 17.60 16.75
N VAL A 91 24.18 16.25 16.77
CA VAL A 91 23.70 15.49 15.61
C VAL A 91 22.19 15.66 15.42
N ARG A 92 21.37 15.66 16.49
CA ARG A 92 19.94 16.02 16.39
C ARG A 92 19.73 17.44 15.86
N ASP A 93 20.53 18.41 16.28
CA ASP A 93 20.48 19.79 15.78
C ASP A 93 20.87 19.89 14.29
N ALA A 94 21.85 19.10 13.83
CA ALA A 94 22.22 19.04 12.41
C ALA A 94 21.10 18.40 11.56
N LEU A 95 20.56 17.25 12.01
CA LEU A 95 19.45 16.56 11.35
C LEU A 95 18.19 17.45 11.30
N GLY A 96 17.81 18.05 12.43
CA GLY A 96 16.67 19.00 12.53
C GLY A 96 16.93 20.37 11.89
N GLY A 97 18.17 20.64 11.48
CA GLY A 97 18.55 21.82 10.72
C GLY A 97 18.76 23.12 11.52
N SER A 98 18.84 23.05 12.85
CA SER A 98 19.18 24.17 13.75
C SER A 98 20.68 24.46 13.83
N ALA A 99 21.55 23.50 13.48
CA ALA A 99 22.99 23.64 13.67
C ALA A 99 23.69 24.64 12.69
N PRO A 100 24.81 25.27 13.14
CA PRO A 100 25.55 26.26 12.35
C PRO A 100 26.55 25.61 11.37
N THR A 101 26.34 25.90 10.09
CA THR A 101 27.04 25.32 8.92
C THR A 101 28.06 26.26 8.26
N ASP A 102 28.34 27.41 8.87
CA ASP A 102 29.22 28.47 8.37
C ASP A 102 30.64 28.44 8.97
N ALA A 103 30.98 27.42 9.76
CA ALA A 103 32.25 27.30 10.45
C ALA A 103 33.47 27.21 9.49
N ILE A 104 33.29 26.63 8.31
CA ILE A 104 34.17 26.80 7.14
C ILE A 104 33.26 27.06 5.94
N ALA A 105 33.51 28.15 5.21
CA ALA A 105 32.68 28.62 4.12
C ALA A 105 33.55 29.10 2.94
N PRO A 106 33.92 28.19 2.03
CA PRO A 106 34.67 28.53 0.82
C PRO A 106 33.99 29.59 -0.04
N GLU A 107 34.75 30.13 -0.99
CA GLU A 107 34.25 31.08 -1.99
C GLU A 107 33.11 30.50 -2.84
N PHE A 108 32.27 31.38 -3.40
CA PHE A 108 31.18 30.98 -4.29
C PHE A 108 31.72 30.70 -5.69
N GLN A 109 31.36 29.54 -6.24
CA GLN A 109 31.47 29.24 -7.65
C GLN A 109 30.27 29.89 -8.36
N GLU A 110 30.50 31.00 -9.04
CA GLU A 110 29.49 31.68 -9.85
C GLU A 110 29.14 30.82 -11.09
N LEU A 111 27.84 30.71 -11.40
CA LEU A 111 27.33 30.02 -12.59
C LEU A 111 27.18 31.04 -13.75
N PRO A 112 27.42 30.63 -15.01
CA PRO A 112 27.60 31.57 -16.12
C PRO A 112 26.31 32.22 -16.66
N ASP A 113 25.14 31.68 -16.34
CA ASP A 113 23.86 32.02 -16.98
C ASP A 113 22.76 32.36 -15.95
N ALA A 114 21.80 33.20 -16.34
CA ALA A 114 20.63 33.56 -15.53
C ALA A 114 19.44 32.63 -15.83
N LEU A 115 18.99 31.91 -14.81
CA LEU A 115 18.07 30.78 -14.93
C LEU A 115 16.62 31.23 -15.11
N GLN A 116 16.04 30.97 -16.28
CA GLN A 116 14.65 31.27 -16.60
C GLN A 116 13.67 30.39 -15.80
N VAL A 117 12.41 30.82 -15.68
CA VAL A 117 11.36 30.04 -14.99
C VAL A 117 11.20 28.65 -15.62
N GLY A 118 11.32 27.59 -14.81
CA GLY A 118 11.29 26.19 -15.25
C GLY A 118 12.58 25.66 -15.87
N GLU A 119 13.62 26.50 -16.03
CA GLU A 119 14.92 26.08 -16.55
C GLU A 119 15.74 25.31 -15.50
N GLN A 120 16.65 24.46 -15.99
CA GLN A 120 17.47 23.57 -15.17
C GLN A 120 18.93 23.63 -15.61
N VAL A 121 19.84 23.79 -14.65
CA VAL A 121 21.31 23.82 -14.87
C VAL A 121 21.99 22.76 -13.99
N PRO A 122 22.95 21.98 -14.54
CA PRO A 122 23.72 21.04 -13.74
C PRO A 122 24.71 21.77 -12.83
N VAL A 123 24.74 21.37 -11.56
CA VAL A 123 25.68 21.86 -10.55
C VAL A 123 26.77 20.80 -10.35
N ARG A 124 28.03 21.24 -10.35
CA ARG A 124 29.17 20.43 -9.91
C ARG A 124 30.12 21.27 -9.07
N LEU A 125 30.37 20.81 -7.85
CA LEU A 125 31.38 21.32 -6.93
C LEU A 125 32.44 20.23 -6.72
N THR A 126 33.72 20.58 -6.74
CA THR A 126 34.81 19.68 -6.33
C THR A 126 35.73 20.47 -5.40
N VAL A 127 35.71 20.15 -4.11
CA VAL A 127 36.37 20.92 -3.05
C VAL A 127 37.41 20.05 -2.34
N PRO A 128 38.68 20.48 -2.19
CA PRO A 128 39.68 19.74 -1.41
C PRO A 128 39.25 19.56 0.04
N LEU A 129 39.57 18.40 0.63
CA LEU A 129 39.18 18.06 2.00
C LEU A 129 39.91 18.95 3.04
N SER A 130 41.17 19.26 2.81
CA SER A 130 42.04 20.00 3.73
C SER A 130 42.86 21.06 2.98
N GLY A 131 43.38 22.04 3.72
CA GLY A 131 44.10 23.21 3.18
C GLY A 131 43.60 24.52 3.77
N ALA A 132 43.58 25.57 2.96
CA ALA A 132 43.13 26.92 3.32
C ALA A 132 41.58 27.00 3.37
N PRO A 133 40.97 27.63 4.39
CA PRO A 133 39.51 27.60 4.60
C PRO A 133 38.69 28.37 3.56
N GLU A 134 39.34 29.21 2.74
CA GLU A 134 38.72 29.99 1.67
C GLU A 134 38.45 29.13 0.42
N THR A 135 39.21 28.05 0.22
CA THR A 135 39.17 27.22 -1.00
C THR A 135 39.00 25.71 -0.74
N THR A 136 38.97 25.30 0.53
CA THR A 136 38.92 23.88 0.94
C THR A 136 37.99 23.71 2.13
N LEU A 137 37.57 22.47 2.43
CA LEU A 137 36.83 22.18 3.66
C LEU A 137 37.69 22.28 4.92
N ALA A 138 39.02 22.47 4.80
CA ALA A 138 39.95 22.62 5.92
C ALA A 138 39.74 21.59 7.05
N LEU A 139 39.43 20.33 6.69
CA LEU A 139 39.34 19.20 7.63
C LEU A 139 40.73 18.93 8.22
N ARG A 140 40.77 18.55 9.51
CA ARG A 140 42.01 18.35 10.29
C ARG A 140 42.00 17.14 11.21
N THR A 141 40.83 16.54 11.40
CA THR A 141 40.57 15.39 12.29
C THR A 141 39.49 14.52 11.65
N GLY A 142 39.37 13.28 12.11
CA GLY A 142 38.14 12.52 11.93
C GLY A 142 36.97 13.11 12.74
N GLY A 143 35.79 12.51 12.55
CA GLY A 143 34.51 12.91 13.14
C GLY A 143 33.42 13.05 12.08
N VAL A 144 32.19 13.32 12.54
CA VAL A 144 31.05 13.59 11.65
C VAL A 144 30.87 15.10 11.52
N TYR A 145 30.66 15.60 10.31
CA TYR A 145 30.50 17.01 10.01
C TYR A 145 29.18 17.25 9.27
N GLU A 146 28.44 18.29 9.63
CA GLU A 146 27.33 18.76 8.77
C GLU A 146 27.89 19.53 7.57
N LEU A 147 27.46 19.16 6.38
CA LEU A 147 27.69 19.88 5.13
C LEU A 147 26.47 20.73 4.77
N LEU A 148 26.70 21.87 4.11
CA LEU A 148 25.65 22.67 3.48
C LEU A 148 26.06 23.04 2.04
N VAL A 149 25.34 22.52 1.06
CA VAL A 149 25.36 23.10 -0.29
C VAL A 149 24.44 24.31 -0.28
N ASN A 150 24.99 25.49 -0.59
CA ASN A 150 24.30 26.77 -0.46
C ASN A 150 24.29 27.50 -1.81
N VAL A 151 23.11 27.92 -2.26
CA VAL A 151 22.89 28.66 -3.52
C VAL A 151 22.34 30.04 -3.20
N ASN A 152 23.12 31.06 -3.55
CA ASN A 152 22.70 32.45 -3.52
C ASN A 152 22.38 32.94 -4.95
N GLY A 153 21.45 33.88 -5.09
CA GLY A 153 21.11 34.50 -6.37
C GLY A 153 20.23 35.74 -6.20
N VAL A 154 19.99 36.46 -7.29
CA VAL A 154 19.11 37.64 -7.36
C VAL A 154 17.83 37.23 -8.11
N PRO A 155 16.66 37.13 -7.44
CA PRO A 155 15.39 36.95 -8.11
C PRO A 155 14.86 38.30 -8.63
N GLY A 156 14.50 38.37 -9.91
CA GLY A 156 13.96 39.57 -10.54
C GLY A 156 14.90 40.78 -10.42
N ASP A 157 14.35 41.94 -10.07
CA ASP A 157 15.09 43.17 -9.73
C ASP A 157 15.40 43.26 -8.20
N GLY A 158 15.50 42.12 -7.50
CA GLY A 158 15.63 42.04 -6.05
C GLY A 158 17.06 42.15 -5.48
N ASP A 159 17.19 41.86 -4.18
CA ASP A 159 18.49 41.73 -3.49
C ASP A 159 19.05 40.29 -3.61
N ARG A 160 20.38 40.13 -3.60
CA ARG A 160 21.03 38.80 -3.62
C ARG A 160 20.78 38.06 -2.29
N ALA A 161 20.00 36.99 -2.35
CA ALA A 161 19.56 36.20 -1.18
C ALA A 161 19.94 34.72 -1.32
N ARG A 162 19.77 33.92 -0.25
CA ARG A 162 19.84 32.45 -0.31
C ARG A 162 18.55 31.90 -0.91
N LEU A 163 18.64 31.28 -2.08
CA LEU A 163 17.47 30.85 -2.87
C LEU A 163 17.24 29.34 -2.85
N ALA A 164 18.28 28.55 -2.60
CA ALA A 164 18.18 27.12 -2.28
C ALA A 164 19.32 26.70 -1.35
N ALA A 165 19.10 25.69 -0.52
CA ALA A 165 20.19 25.02 0.19
C ALA A 165 19.82 23.57 0.56
N VAL A 166 20.84 22.70 0.59
CA VAL A 166 20.70 21.28 0.96
C VAL A 166 21.75 20.94 2.01
N ARG A 167 21.33 20.34 3.12
CA ARG A 167 22.20 19.90 4.23
C ARG A 167 22.30 18.37 4.29
N MET A 168 23.43 17.86 4.74
CA MET A 168 23.66 16.41 4.91
C MET A 168 24.88 16.14 5.80
N LEU A 169 24.96 14.98 6.43
CA LEU A 169 26.10 14.57 7.25
C LEU A 169 27.22 13.92 6.42
N LEU A 170 28.47 14.29 6.70
CA LEU A 170 29.68 13.66 6.16
C LEU A 170 30.46 12.96 7.28
N PRO A 171 30.51 11.62 7.31
CA PRO A 171 31.43 10.89 8.17
C PRO A 171 32.86 10.93 7.61
N VAL A 172 33.79 11.39 8.44
CA VAL A 172 35.24 11.41 8.17
C VAL A 172 35.91 10.47 9.16
N VAL A 173 36.23 9.26 8.72
CA VAL A 173 36.80 8.21 9.57
C VAL A 173 38.33 8.18 9.51
N GLY A 174 38.88 8.59 8.37
CA GLY A 174 40.28 8.96 8.20
C GLY A 174 40.41 10.16 7.25
N LEU A 175 41.56 10.82 7.24
CA LEU A 175 41.89 11.83 6.24
C LEU A 175 43.08 11.33 5.41
N PRO A 176 43.05 11.48 4.06
CA PRO A 176 44.18 11.12 3.21
C PRO A 176 45.46 11.86 3.61
N ASP A 177 46.56 11.12 3.75
CA ASP A 177 47.86 11.69 4.09
C ASP A 177 48.46 12.41 2.87
N LEU A 178 48.50 13.75 2.94
CA LEU A 178 49.02 14.60 1.88
C LEU A 178 50.54 14.76 1.92
N ASP A 179 51.17 14.54 3.08
CA ASP A 179 52.57 14.88 3.35
C ASP A 179 53.46 13.66 3.68
N GLY A 180 52.86 12.47 3.89
CA GLY A 180 53.56 11.26 4.30
C GLY A 180 53.94 11.25 5.78
N THR A 181 53.12 11.87 6.63
CA THR A 181 53.40 12.11 8.07
C THR A 181 52.38 11.52 9.04
N ALA A 182 51.36 10.81 8.56
CA ALA A 182 50.31 10.24 9.41
C ALA A 182 50.80 9.06 10.27
N THR A 183 51.07 9.33 11.55
CA THR A 183 51.35 8.27 12.55
C THR A 183 50.05 7.69 13.12
N THR A 184 49.65 6.52 12.63
CA THR A 184 48.51 5.73 13.17
C THR A 184 48.88 5.09 14.52
N ASP A 185 48.94 5.91 15.57
CA ASP A 185 49.40 5.52 16.92
C ASP A 185 48.25 5.41 17.96
N ALA A 186 47.00 5.61 17.50
CA ALA A 186 45.80 5.32 18.27
C ALA A 186 45.29 3.91 17.92
N PRO A 187 44.95 3.05 18.91
CA PRO A 187 44.23 1.81 18.63
C PRO A 187 42.87 2.11 17.99
N PRO A 188 42.41 1.32 17.00
CA PRO A 188 41.04 1.46 16.50
C PRO A 188 40.04 1.16 17.63
N PRO A 189 38.87 1.83 17.65
CA PRO A 189 37.82 1.53 18.62
C PRO A 189 37.29 0.11 18.44
N ALA A 190 36.58 -0.40 19.45
CA ALA A 190 35.93 -1.70 19.35
C ALA A 190 34.81 -1.64 18.30
N ALA A 191 34.94 -2.46 17.23
CA ALA A 191 33.98 -2.48 16.12
C ALA A 191 32.54 -2.68 16.62
N THR A 192 31.67 -1.69 16.37
CA THR A 192 30.28 -1.70 16.84
C THR A 192 29.48 -2.73 16.04
N PRO A 193 28.83 -3.72 16.68
CA PRO A 193 28.00 -4.68 15.96
C PRO A 193 26.74 -3.98 15.44
N PHE A 194 26.34 -4.23 14.18
CA PHE A 194 25.16 -3.60 13.58
C PHE A 194 24.26 -4.56 12.80
N SER A 195 22.97 -4.21 12.70
CA SER A 195 21.97 -4.83 11.85
C SER A 195 21.23 -3.74 11.04
N LEU A 196 20.78 -4.07 9.83
CA LEU A 196 20.01 -3.16 8.97
C LEU A 196 18.68 -3.80 8.59
N LEU A 197 17.56 -3.13 8.87
CA LEU A 197 16.30 -3.39 8.18
C LEU A 197 16.32 -2.66 6.82
N TYR A 198 16.01 -3.38 5.74
CA TYR A 198 15.98 -2.84 4.39
C TYR A 198 14.56 -2.96 3.81
N PRO A 199 13.71 -1.91 3.93
CA PRO A 199 12.33 -1.96 3.47
C PRO A 199 12.22 -1.92 1.95
N VAL A 200 11.56 -2.94 1.40
CA VAL A 200 11.14 -3.03 0.00
C VAL A 200 9.61 -3.08 -0.01
N VAL A 201 9.00 -1.93 0.26
CA VAL A 201 7.57 -1.74 0.55
C VAL A 201 7.05 -0.53 -0.24
N ASP A 202 5.75 -0.52 -0.56
CA ASP A 202 5.03 0.59 -1.20
C ASP A 202 3.62 0.68 -0.60
N VAL A 203 2.86 1.72 -0.95
CA VAL A 203 1.47 1.88 -0.49
C VAL A 203 0.52 0.92 -1.23
N PRO A 204 -0.51 0.35 -0.59
CA PRO A 204 -1.43 -0.56 -1.27
C PRO A 204 -2.19 0.12 -2.42
N ARG A 205 -2.02 -0.39 -3.65
CA ARG A 205 -2.71 0.10 -4.86
C ARG A 205 -3.87 -0.79 -5.33
N ARG A 206 -3.99 -2.00 -4.77
CA ARG A 206 -4.84 -3.06 -5.33
C ARG A 206 -6.29 -2.97 -4.84
N LEU A 207 -7.20 -2.72 -5.78
CA LEU A 207 -8.64 -2.82 -5.53
C LEU A 207 -9.05 -4.29 -5.37
N ALA A 208 -10.18 -4.52 -4.72
CA ALA A 208 -10.74 -5.88 -4.61
C ALA A 208 -11.22 -6.37 -5.99
N THR A 209 -10.90 -7.61 -6.35
CA THR A 209 -11.36 -8.24 -7.61
C THR A 209 -11.68 -9.71 -7.36
N VAL A 210 -12.54 -10.29 -8.18
CA VAL A 210 -12.86 -11.73 -8.15
C VAL A 210 -12.11 -12.50 -9.25
N PRO A 211 -11.80 -13.79 -9.08
CA PRO A 211 -11.15 -14.57 -10.13
C PRO A 211 -11.91 -14.55 -11.45
N GLY A 212 -11.19 -14.48 -12.57
CA GLY A 212 -11.74 -14.27 -13.92
C GLY A 212 -11.89 -12.80 -14.32
N GLU A 213 -11.79 -11.87 -13.36
CA GLU A 213 -11.66 -10.44 -13.60
C GLU A 213 -10.17 -10.04 -13.79
N PRO A 214 -9.82 -9.13 -14.70
CA PRO A 214 -8.52 -8.49 -14.71
C PRO A 214 -8.29 -7.70 -13.41
N VAL A 215 -7.13 -7.87 -12.78
CA VAL A 215 -6.81 -7.20 -11.51
C VAL A 215 -6.80 -5.68 -11.70
N GLN A 216 -7.48 -4.95 -10.80
CA GLN A 216 -7.62 -3.49 -10.87
C GLN A 216 -6.72 -2.78 -9.84
N LEU A 217 -6.00 -1.74 -10.28
CA LEU A 217 -5.26 -0.82 -9.41
C LEU A 217 -5.88 0.59 -9.39
N THR A 218 -5.62 1.34 -8.32
CA THR A 218 -6.00 2.76 -8.16
C THR A 218 -5.33 3.68 -9.16
N ASP A 219 -4.08 3.38 -9.51
CA ASP A 219 -3.20 4.15 -10.38
C ASP A 219 -2.08 3.23 -10.90
N ASP A 220 -1.24 3.77 -11.79
CA ASP A 220 -0.20 3.02 -12.50
C ASP A 220 1.24 3.34 -12.04
N THR A 221 1.40 3.97 -10.86
CA THR A 221 2.73 4.42 -10.38
C THR A 221 3.68 3.28 -10.03
N LEU A 222 3.14 2.10 -9.68
CA LEU A 222 3.94 0.89 -9.47
C LEU A 222 4.68 0.44 -10.75
N ALA A 223 4.16 0.73 -11.95
CA ALA A 223 4.84 0.42 -13.20
C ALA A 223 6.21 1.12 -13.30
N ASP A 224 6.27 2.40 -12.92
CA ASP A 224 7.51 3.17 -12.87
C ASP A 224 8.38 2.78 -11.67
N SER A 225 7.76 2.42 -10.54
CA SER A 225 8.48 1.98 -9.32
C SER A 225 9.24 0.66 -9.52
N PHE A 226 8.65 -0.29 -10.24
CA PHE A 226 9.27 -1.59 -10.57
C PHE A 226 10.26 -1.54 -11.74
N ALA A 227 10.20 -0.51 -12.59
CA ALA A 227 11.07 -0.38 -13.76
C ALA A 227 12.57 -0.26 -13.38
N PRO A 228 13.50 -0.61 -14.29
CA PRO A 228 14.92 -0.30 -14.10
C PRO A 228 15.13 1.21 -13.91
N GLY A 229 15.75 1.61 -12.79
CA GLY A 229 15.88 3.02 -12.38
C GLY A 229 14.70 3.56 -11.56
N GLY A 230 13.59 2.83 -11.46
CA GLY A 230 12.50 3.08 -10.51
C GLY A 230 12.91 2.85 -9.06
N ARG A 231 12.05 3.24 -8.10
CA ARG A 231 12.36 3.13 -6.66
C ARG A 231 12.59 1.68 -6.24
N LEU A 232 11.57 0.81 -6.38
CA LEU A 232 11.64 -0.59 -5.97
C LEU A 232 12.58 -1.41 -6.86
N GLY A 233 12.64 -1.11 -8.16
CA GLY A 233 13.62 -1.71 -9.08
C GLY A 233 15.07 -1.40 -8.70
N GLY A 234 15.34 -0.12 -8.39
CA GLY A 234 16.64 0.35 -7.96
C GLY A 234 17.07 -0.20 -6.60
N LEU A 235 16.16 -0.24 -5.61
CA LEU A 235 16.44 -0.80 -4.28
C LEU A 235 16.81 -2.30 -4.36
N VAL A 236 16.10 -3.09 -5.17
CA VAL A 236 16.41 -4.52 -5.37
C VAL A 236 17.75 -4.71 -6.12
N ALA A 237 18.05 -3.88 -7.12
CA ALA A 237 19.35 -3.91 -7.80
C ALA A 237 20.50 -3.54 -6.86
N ALA A 238 20.35 -2.48 -6.06
CA ALA A 238 21.32 -2.05 -5.05
C ALA A 238 21.62 -3.16 -4.03
N LEU A 239 20.60 -3.93 -3.62
CA LEU A 239 20.78 -5.08 -2.74
C LEU A 239 21.65 -6.18 -3.38
N ALA A 240 21.41 -6.49 -4.66
CA ALA A 240 22.17 -7.50 -5.39
C ALA A 240 23.64 -7.07 -5.66
N GLU A 241 23.87 -5.78 -5.88
CA GLU A 241 25.19 -5.20 -6.20
C GLU A 241 26.04 -4.95 -4.95
N ALA A 242 25.50 -4.26 -3.93
CA ALA A 242 26.25 -3.82 -2.76
C ALA A 242 26.16 -4.77 -1.54
N ALA A 243 25.21 -5.70 -1.53
CA ALA A 243 25.14 -6.79 -0.54
C ALA A 243 25.30 -8.19 -1.19
N PRO A 244 26.41 -8.46 -1.91
CA PRO A 244 26.62 -9.73 -2.61
C PRO A 244 26.84 -10.92 -1.65
N ALA A 245 26.62 -12.13 -2.15
CA ALA A 245 26.66 -13.36 -1.35
C ALA A 245 27.99 -13.53 -0.59
N GLY A 246 27.91 -13.64 0.73
CA GLY A 246 29.07 -13.75 1.63
C GLY A 246 29.63 -12.41 2.14
N SER A 247 29.10 -11.25 1.74
CA SER A 247 29.57 -9.97 2.29
C SER A 247 29.12 -9.75 3.75
N PRO A 248 29.88 -8.97 4.56
CA PRO A 248 29.44 -8.56 5.89
C PRO A 248 28.13 -7.76 5.85
N VAL A 249 28.00 -6.81 4.90
CA VAL A 249 26.79 -5.99 4.73
C VAL A 249 25.55 -6.87 4.51
N ARG A 250 25.66 -7.91 3.67
CA ARG A 250 24.58 -8.89 3.46
C ARG A 250 24.24 -9.69 4.71
N THR A 251 25.24 -9.96 5.54
CA THR A 251 25.07 -10.69 6.82
C THR A 251 24.35 -9.83 7.87
N ALA A 252 24.57 -8.52 7.87
CA ALA A 252 23.87 -7.57 8.74
C ALA A 252 22.45 -7.20 8.25
N THR A 253 22.19 -7.31 6.94
CA THR A 253 20.95 -6.84 6.31
C THR A 253 19.81 -7.86 6.40
N CYS A 254 18.67 -7.43 6.91
CA CYS A 254 17.39 -8.12 6.84
C CYS A 254 16.44 -7.36 5.90
N VAL A 255 16.04 -8.01 4.81
CA VAL A 255 15.03 -7.50 3.87
C VAL A 255 13.69 -7.44 4.57
N VAL A 256 12.94 -6.35 4.43
CA VAL A 256 11.56 -6.26 4.91
C VAL A 256 10.60 -6.19 3.72
N ALA A 257 9.60 -7.07 3.70
CA ALA A 257 8.70 -7.26 2.56
C ALA A 257 7.22 -7.33 2.98
N ASP A 258 6.34 -6.75 2.16
CA ASP A 258 4.89 -6.87 2.28
C ASP A 258 4.31 -7.89 1.26
N ALA A 259 3.34 -8.68 1.72
CA ALA A 259 2.63 -9.65 0.92
C ALA A 259 1.67 -9.03 -0.12
N ASP A 260 1.06 -7.86 0.15
CA ASP A 260 0.13 -7.24 -0.81
C ASP A 260 0.88 -6.70 -2.04
N LEU A 261 2.05 -6.08 -1.83
CA LEU A 261 2.97 -5.66 -2.88
C LEU A 261 3.47 -6.84 -3.73
N LEU A 262 3.91 -7.94 -3.09
CA LEU A 262 4.39 -9.14 -3.79
C LEU A 262 3.28 -9.80 -4.63
N GLN A 263 2.08 -9.96 -4.07
CA GLN A 263 0.93 -10.46 -4.83
C GLN A 263 0.51 -9.49 -5.94
N THR A 264 0.58 -8.18 -5.70
CA THR A 264 0.27 -7.15 -6.71
C THR A 264 1.25 -7.24 -7.89
N ALA A 265 2.56 -7.39 -7.64
CA ALA A 265 3.54 -7.60 -8.70
C ALA A 265 3.31 -8.91 -9.47
N GLN A 266 2.99 -10.01 -8.76
CA GLN A 266 2.65 -11.30 -9.39
C GLN A 266 1.43 -11.15 -10.30
N GLN A 267 0.38 -10.45 -9.86
CA GLN A 267 -0.83 -10.23 -10.63
C GLN A 267 -0.62 -9.26 -11.79
N MET A 268 0.13 -8.17 -11.60
CA MET A 268 0.51 -7.26 -12.70
C MET A 268 1.24 -8.00 -13.82
N SER A 269 2.08 -8.99 -13.50
CA SER A 269 2.80 -9.79 -14.50
C SER A 269 1.89 -10.63 -15.41
N GLN A 270 0.63 -10.85 -15.02
CA GLN A 270 -0.39 -11.58 -15.79
C GLN A 270 -1.27 -10.65 -16.64
N GLY A 271 -1.06 -9.33 -16.53
CA GLY A 271 -1.92 -8.30 -17.12
C GLY A 271 -2.94 -7.76 -16.12
N TYR A 272 -3.09 -6.43 -16.10
CA TYR A 272 -3.92 -5.71 -15.13
C TYR A 272 -4.56 -4.47 -15.76
N GLN A 273 -5.51 -3.86 -15.04
CA GLN A 273 -6.18 -2.61 -15.40
C GLN A 273 -5.98 -1.57 -14.31
N VAL A 274 -6.10 -0.31 -14.70
CA VAL A 274 -5.94 0.86 -13.83
C VAL A 274 -7.18 1.74 -13.94
N ARG A 275 -7.63 2.27 -12.81
CA ARG A 275 -8.72 3.26 -12.75
C ARG A 275 -8.18 4.63 -13.16
N GLY A 276 -8.63 5.14 -14.31
CA GLY A 276 -8.29 6.48 -14.78
C GLY A 276 -9.03 7.59 -13.99
N PRO A 277 -8.66 8.87 -14.17
CA PRO A 277 -9.27 10.00 -13.46
C PRO A 277 -10.79 10.09 -13.63
N ASP A 278 -11.30 9.73 -14.81
CA ASP A 278 -12.74 9.71 -15.12
C ASP A 278 -13.46 8.44 -14.60
N GLY A 279 -12.80 7.63 -13.75
CA GLY A 279 -13.31 6.37 -13.21
C GLY A 279 -13.27 5.18 -14.19
N GLY A 280 -13.08 5.42 -15.49
CA GLY A 280 -12.96 4.38 -16.50
C GLY A 280 -11.69 3.52 -16.35
N LEU A 281 -11.77 2.24 -16.73
CA LEU A 281 -10.65 1.30 -16.66
C LEU A 281 -9.82 1.30 -17.95
N VAL A 282 -8.50 1.38 -17.82
CA VAL A 282 -7.53 1.28 -18.92
C VAL A 282 -6.53 0.14 -18.67
N PRO A 283 -5.96 -0.51 -19.71
CA PRO A 283 -4.90 -1.49 -19.52
C PRO A 283 -3.64 -0.87 -18.90
N GLY A 284 -3.05 -1.57 -17.92
CA GLY A 284 -1.76 -1.18 -17.34
C GLY A 284 -0.57 -1.54 -18.24
N ARG A 285 0.54 -0.78 -18.11
CA ARG A 285 1.76 -0.91 -18.93
C ARG A 285 2.93 -1.63 -18.23
N GLY A 286 2.87 -1.82 -16.91
CA GLY A 286 3.96 -2.31 -16.07
C GLY A 286 4.12 -3.83 -15.94
N ALA A 287 3.44 -4.63 -16.77
CA ALA A 287 3.38 -6.10 -16.58
C ALA A 287 4.76 -6.77 -16.65
N GLU A 288 5.57 -6.43 -17.65
CA GLU A 288 6.94 -6.94 -17.80
C GLU A 288 7.84 -6.49 -16.65
N ALA A 289 7.75 -5.20 -16.27
CA ALA A 289 8.51 -4.64 -15.17
C ALA A 289 8.19 -5.31 -13.83
N ALA A 290 6.91 -5.55 -13.52
CA ALA A 290 6.47 -6.22 -12.30
C ALA A 290 6.94 -7.68 -12.24
N GLY A 291 6.87 -8.42 -13.35
CA GLY A 291 7.37 -9.79 -13.44
C GLY A 291 8.90 -9.88 -13.29
N ALA A 292 9.64 -9.00 -13.96
CA ALA A 292 11.09 -8.91 -13.85
C ALA A 292 11.53 -8.50 -12.42
N TRP A 293 10.84 -7.53 -11.82
CA TRP A 293 11.09 -7.08 -10.46
C TRP A 293 10.87 -8.19 -9.42
N LEU A 294 9.74 -8.89 -9.48
CA LEU A 294 9.44 -9.98 -8.55
C LEU A 294 10.48 -11.10 -8.65
N ALA A 295 10.89 -11.46 -9.88
CA ALA A 295 11.94 -12.45 -10.12
C ALA A 295 13.31 -12.00 -9.58
N ALA A 296 13.66 -10.71 -9.75
CA ALA A 296 14.89 -10.13 -9.22
C ALA A 296 14.87 -10.07 -7.68
N PHE A 297 13.75 -9.69 -7.08
CA PHE A 297 13.62 -9.58 -5.62
C PHE A 297 13.70 -10.95 -4.94
N ALA A 298 12.96 -11.93 -5.47
CA ALA A 298 13.08 -13.33 -5.05
C ALA A 298 14.46 -13.93 -5.34
N ALA A 299 15.26 -13.38 -6.26
CA ALA A 299 16.66 -13.79 -6.46
C ALA A 299 17.61 -13.18 -5.42
N ALA A 300 17.45 -11.89 -5.09
CA ALA A 300 18.28 -11.19 -4.11
C ALA A 300 18.04 -11.72 -2.68
N ALA A 301 16.78 -11.94 -2.30
CA ALA A 301 16.38 -12.36 -0.96
C ALA A 301 16.84 -13.78 -0.55
N ARG A 302 17.17 -14.67 -1.50
CA ARG A 302 17.51 -16.09 -1.23
C ARG A 302 18.64 -16.24 -0.21
N GLY A 303 18.29 -16.73 0.98
CA GLY A 303 19.26 -16.90 2.07
C GLY A 303 19.85 -15.59 2.59
N MET A 304 19.13 -14.46 2.44
CA MET A 304 19.25 -13.32 3.35
C MET A 304 18.32 -13.54 4.55
N CYS A 305 18.42 -12.66 5.55
CA CYS A 305 17.35 -12.49 6.51
C CYS A 305 16.16 -11.80 5.81
N VAL A 306 14.93 -12.31 6.02
CA VAL A 306 13.70 -11.73 5.49
C VAL A 306 12.70 -11.56 6.63
N LEU A 307 12.14 -10.37 6.80
CA LEU A 307 11.08 -10.05 7.74
C LEU A 307 9.79 -9.76 6.96
N ALA A 308 8.76 -10.57 7.18
CA ALA A 308 7.43 -10.29 6.64
C ALA A 308 6.72 -9.24 7.48
N LEU A 309 6.01 -8.35 6.81
CA LEU A 309 5.04 -7.43 7.40
C LEU A 309 3.65 -8.09 7.49
N PRO A 310 2.72 -7.55 8.30
CA PRO A 310 1.31 -7.90 8.16
C PRO A 310 0.86 -7.62 6.72
N PHE A 311 -0.08 -8.40 6.20
CA PHE A 311 -0.60 -8.23 4.84
C PHE A 311 -1.07 -6.77 4.59
N ALA A 312 -0.61 -6.16 3.50
CA ALA A 312 -0.81 -4.75 3.14
C ALA A 312 -0.20 -3.75 4.15
N ASP A 313 0.85 -4.15 4.86
CA ASP A 313 1.43 -3.48 6.04
C ASP A 313 0.36 -2.98 7.04
N ALA A 314 -0.62 -3.83 7.34
CA ALA A 314 -1.75 -3.47 8.19
C ALA A 314 -1.33 -3.04 9.62
N ASP A 315 -1.83 -1.89 10.04
CA ASP A 315 -1.60 -1.28 11.34
C ASP A 315 -2.32 -2.06 12.45
N VAL A 316 -1.57 -2.94 13.11
CA VAL A 316 -2.08 -3.82 14.17
C VAL A 316 -2.68 -3.04 15.34
N VAL A 317 -2.10 -1.89 15.72
CA VAL A 317 -2.62 -1.08 16.83
C VAL A 317 -3.95 -0.45 16.44
N ALA A 318 -4.03 0.17 15.27
CA ALA A 318 -5.27 0.79 14.78
C ALA A 318 -6.39 -0.27 14.58
N LEU A 319 -6.07 -1.44 14.03
CA LEU A 319 -7.02 -2.55 13.90
C LEU A 319 -7.49 -3.08 15.26
N THR A 320 -6.58 -3.28 16.23
CA THR A 320 -6.98 -3.78 17.56
C THR A 320 -7.87 -2.77 18.29
N ARG A 321 -7.54 -1.47 18.25
CA ARG A 321 -8.38 -0.40 18.82
C ARG A 321 -9.71 -0.23 18.08
N GLY A 322 -9.76 -0.56 16.79
CA GLY A 322 -10.95 -0.60 15.96
C GLY A 322 -11.83 -1.85 16.15
N ASP A 323 -11.61 -2.68 17.16
CA ASP A 323 -12.33 -3.96 17.38
C ASP A 323 -12.19 -4.95 16.21
N LEU A 324 -11.00 -4.96 15.60
CA LEU A 324 -10.62 -5.84 14.47
C LEU A 324 -9.35 -6.66 14.77
N ALA A 325 -9.08 -6.95 16.04
CA ALA A 325 -7.90 -7.72 16.49
C ALA A 325 -7.75 -9.07 15.73
N ALA A 326 -8.83 -9.83 15.55
CA ALA A 326 -8.81 -11.09 14.78
C ALA A 326 -8.40 -10.90 13.30
N LYS A 327 -8.64 -9.71 12.71
CA LYS A 327 -8.16 -9.36 11.37
C LYS A 327 -6.69 -8.98 11.36
N ALA A 328 -6.19 -8.31 12.41
CA ALA A 328 -4.76 -8.09 12.59
C ALA A 328 -4.00 -9.43 12.77
N VAL A 329 -4.52 -10.37 13.57
CA VAL A 329 -3.98 -11.73 13.68
C VAL A 329 -3.90 -12.41 12.32
N THR A 330 -5.00 -12.37 11.55
CA THR A 330 -5.07 -12.93 10.19
C THR A 330 -4.07 -12.26 9.23
N ALA A 331 -3.89 -10.95 9.31
CA ALA A 331 -2.94 -10.21 8.48
C ALA A 331 -1.47 -10.55 8.81
N VAL A 332 -1.14 -10.75 10.09
CA VAL A 332 0.20 -11.13 10.55
C VAL A 332 0.56 -12.56 10.12
N THR A 333 -0.36 -13.52 10.23
CA THR A 333 -0.10 -14.91 9.80
C THR A 333 -0.04 -15.01 8.28
N ALA A 334 -1.08 -14.54 7.57
CA ALA A 334 -1.10 -14.58 6.10
C ALA A 334 0.05 -13.79 5.46
N GLY A 335 0.50 -12.68 6.07
CA GLY A 335 1.66 -11.93 5.61
C GLY A 335 2.94 -12.76 5.61
N ARG A 336 3.21 -13.52 6.67
CA ARG A 336 4.37 -14.42 6.79
C ARG A 336 4.34 -15.56 5.78
N ASP A 337 3.19 -16.22 5.65
CA ASP A 337 3.02 -17.36 4.76
C ASP A 337 3.18 -16.91 3.29
N LEU A 338 2.50 -15.83 2.90
CA LEU A 338 2.56 -15.31 1.54
C LEU A 338 3.94 -14.75 1.15
N VAL A 339 4.65 -14.06 2.03
CA VAL A 339 6.04 -13.63 1.76
C VAL A 339 6.96 -14.85 1.59
N THR A 340 6.77 -15.90 2.40
CA THR A 340 7.55 -17.15 2.30
C THR A 340 7.33 -17.84 0.96
N ASP A 341 6.08 -17.99 0.53
CA ASP A 341 5.71 -18.63 -0.74
C ASP A 341 6.16 -17.80 -1.96
N LEU A 342 5.94 -16.48 -1.95
CA LEU A 342 6.22 -15.61 -3.10
C LEU A 342 7.71 -15.34 -3.33
N LEU A 343 8.53 -15.34 -2.27
CA LEU A 343 9.99 -15.22 -2.36
C LEU A 343 10.72 -16.58 -2.36
N GLY A 344 10.02 -17.69 -2.09
CA GLY A 344 10.61 -19.02 -1.95
C GLY A 344 11.70 -19.10 -0.88
N THR A 345 11.60 -18.28 0.17
CA THR A 345 12.64 -18.07 1.19
C THR A 345 11.96 -17.93 2.57
N PRO A 346 12.40 -18.66 3.62
CA PRO A 346 11.78 -18.58 4.94
C PRO A 346 11.97 -17.20 5.58
N VAL A 347 10.89 -16.66 6.14
CA VAL A 347 10.88 -15.42 6.91
C VAL A 347 11.34 -15.64 8.36
N LEU A 348 11.69 -14.56 9.07
CA LEU A 348 12.02 -14.61 10.49
C LEU A 348 10.83 -15.16 11.30
N PRO A 349 10.99 -16.29 12.02
CA PRO A 349 9.92 -16.88 12.81
C PRO A 349 9.59 -16.00 14.02
N ALA A 350 8.32 -16.02 14.44
CA ALA A 350 7.79 -15.36 15.64
C ALA A 350 8.16 -13.87 15.82
N THR A 351 8.64 -13.21 14.76
CA THR A 351 9.10 -11.82 14.79
C THR A 351 8.03 -10.90 14.20
N ALA A 352 7.89 -9.70 14.75
CA ALA A 352 7.13 -8.61 14.14
C ALA A 352 7.86 -7.27 14.29
N TRP A 353 7.57 -6.35 13.38
CA TRP A 353 7.93 -4.93 13.51
C TRP A 353 6.60 -4.18 13.45
N PRO A 354 6.18 -3.49 14.53
CA PRO A 354 5.02 -2.60 14.50
C PRO A 354 5.28 -1.34 13.66
N ALA A 355 4.22 -0.63 13.30
CA ALA A 355 4.32 0.68 12.67
C ALA A 355 5.09 1.66 13.59
N ASP A 356 5.99 2.46 13.01
CA ASP A 356 6.94 3.34 13.73
C ASP A 356 7.77 2.65 14.85
N GLY A 357 7.76 1.30 14.92
CA GLY A 357 8.37 0.57 16.04
C GLY A 357 7.65 0.76 17.39
N VAL A 358 6.36 1.09 17.42
CA VAL A 358 5.61 1.27 18.68
C VAL A 358 4.35 0.40 18.73
N VAL A 359 4.00 -0.07 19.92
CA VAL A 359 2.83 -0.94 20.16
C VAL A 359 2.31 -0.71 21.59
N ASP A 360 1.00 -0.83 21.79
CA ASP A 360 0.37 -0.82 23.11
C ASP A 360 0.09 -2.25 23.60
N GLU A 361 -0.33 -2.42 24.85
CA GLU A 361 -0.57 -3.75 25.44
C GLU A 361 -1.66 -4.57 24.71
N PRO A 362 -2.78 -3.96 24.23
CA PRO A 362 -3.73 -4.66 23.36
C PRO A 362 -3.13 -5.09 22.03
N GLY A 363 -2.34 -4.21 21.37
CA GLY A 363 -1.61 -4.54 20.15
C GLY A 363 -0.61 -5.66 20.37
N LEU A 364 0.11 -5.66 21.49
CA LEU A 364 1.02 -6.73 21.88
C LEU A 364 0.28 -8.05 22.09
N ALA A 365 -0.82 -8.05 22.84
CA ALA A 365 -1.64 -9.26 23.03
C ALA A 365 -2.11 -9.84 21.68
N THR A 366 -2.49 -8.97 20.74
CA THR A 366 -2.90 -9.35 19.37
C THR A 366 -1.73 -9.93 18.56
N LEU A 367 -0.53 -9.34 18.66
CA LEU A 367 0.68 -9.88 18.06
C LEU A 367 1.03 -11.26 18.65
N THR A 368 0.93 -11.42 19.97
CA THR A 368 1.21 -12.68 20.66
C THR A 368 0.21 -13.78 20.33
N GLU A 369 -1.08 -13.45 20.12
CA GLU A 369 -2.07 -14.38 19.56
C GLU A 369 -1.68 -14.83 18.14
N ALA A 370 -1.13 -13.92 17.33
CA ALA A 370 -0.52 -14.23 16.03
C ALA A 370 0.87 -14.92 16.12
N GLY A 371 1.23 -15.49 17.28
CA GLY A 371 2.47 -16.23 17.47
C GLY A 371 3.74 -15.37 17.42
N VAL A 372 3.66 -14.07 17.75
CA VAL A 372 4.83 -13.23 17.96
C VAL A 372 5.40 -13.46 19.36
N SER A 373 6.72 -13.64 19.45
CA SER A 373 7.49 -13.64 20.69
C SER A 373 8.65 -12.63 20.67
N SER A 374 8.89 -11.98 19.54
CA SER A 374 9.98 -11.02 19.38
C SER A 374 9.58 -9.82 18.52
N LEU A 375 10.00 -8.64 18.94
CA LEU A 375 9.64 -7.36 18.36
C LEU A 375 10.88 -6.61 17.89
N VAL A 376 10.71 -5.74 16.89
CA VAL A 376 11.61 -4.62 16.64
C VAL A 376 10.86 -3.34 17.03
N LEU A 377 11.38 -2.59 18.01
CA LEU A 377 10.73 -1.39 18.58
C LEU A 377 11.66 -0.18 18.55
N SER A 378 11.10 1.04 18.50
CA SER A 378 11.85 2.26 18.83
C SER A 378 12.14 2.30 20.33
N ALA A 379 13.24 2.97 20.70
CA ALA A 379 13.50 3.35 22.09
C ALA A 379 12.37 4.21 22.69
N ASP A 380 11.68 5.01 21.86
CA ASP A 380 10.52 5.82 22.28
C ASP A 380 9.26 4.97 22.58
N GLY A 381 9.27 3.69 22.22
CA GLY A 381 8.19 2.73 22.46
C GLY A 381 8.28 1.98 23.79
N LEU A 382 9.25 2.32 24.65
CA LEU A 382 9.57 1.62 25.89
C LEU A 382 9.85 2.62 27.02
N ASP A 383 9.49 2.27 28.27
CA ASP A 383 9.93 3.04 29.43
C ASP A 383 11.41 2.72 29.74
N LEU A 384 12.29 3.59 29.25
CA LEU A 384 13.72 3.53 29.45
C LEU A 384 14.18 4.66 30.39
N PRO A 385 14.85 4.35 31.52
CA PRO A 385 15.38 5.39 32.39
C PRO A 385 16.48 6.17 31.66
N SER A 386 16.63 7.46 31.97
CA SER A 386 17.54 8.39 31.27
C SER A 386 19.05 8.10 31.37
N SER A 387 19.42 6.90 31.83
CA SER A 387 20.78 6.38 31.94
C SER A 387 20.93 4.95 31.37
N ALA A 388 19.97 4.50 30.55
CA ALA A 388 20.04 3.23 29.83
C ALA A 388 20.48 3.46 28.38
N ASP A 389 21.33 2.58 27.85
CA ASP A 389 21.67 2.54 26.43
C ASP A 389 20.39 2.17 25.63
N PRO A 390 19.94 2.99 24.66
CA PRO A 390 18.69 2.76 23.92
C PRO A 390 18.86 1.75 22.76
N VAL A 391 19.68 0.72 22.95
CA VAL A 391 20.09 -0.25 21.90
C VAL A 391 20.28 -1.66 22.45
N GLY A 392 20.12 -2.66 21.59
CA GLY A 392 20.32 -4.07 21.94
C GLY A 392 19.02 -4.85 22.12
N THR A 393 18.98 -5.74 23.12
CA THR A 393 17.79 -6.56 23.41
C THR A 393 17.33 -6.47 24.85
N LEU A 394 16.04 -6.21 25.03
CA LEU A 394 15.38 -6.03 26.32
C LEU A 394 14.13 -6.95 26.39
N PRO A 395 13.77 -7.48 27.57
CA PRO A 395 12.51 -8.16 27.76
C PRO A 395 11.37 -7.13 27.92
N VAL A 396 10.21 -7.39 27.32
CA VAL A 396 9.03 -6.53 27.39
C VAL A 396 8.09 -7.05 28.49
N ALA A 397 7.65 -6.16 29.38
CA ALA A 397 6.66 -6.48 30.40
C ALA A 397 5.34 -6.88 29.74
N THR A 398 4.82 -8.06 30.08
CA THR A 398 3.62 -8.62 29.42
C THR A 398 2.85 -9.53 30.35
N ALA A 399 1.52 -9.55 30.19
CA ALA A 399 0.64 -10.49 30.89
C ALA A 399 0.63 -11.90 30.24
N GLY A 400 1.31 -12.07 29.10
CA GLY A 400 1.35 -13.31 28.32
C GLY A 400 2.73 -14.00 28.30
N PRO A 401 3.00 -14.83 27.28
CA PRO A 401 4.33 -15.36 26.99
C PRO A 401 5.42 -14.29 26.95
N ALA A 402 6.57 -14.59 27.55
CA ALA A 402 7.73 -13.69 27.59
C ALA A 402 8.13 -13.25 26.18
N THR A 403 8.18 -11.92 25.98
CA THR A 403 8.44 -11.29 24.68
C THR A 403 9.72 -10.48 24.73
N THR A 404 10.52 -10.52 23.66
CA THR A 404 11.77 -9.77 23.55
C THR A 404 11.63 -8.61 22.56
N ALA A 405 12.21 -7.45 22.87
CA ALA A 405 12.34 -6.34 21.93
C ALA A 405 13.81 -6.16 21.54
N VAL A 406 14.07 -6.12 20.24
CA VAL A 406 15.26 -5.50 19.66
C VAL A 406 14.97 -4.01 19.52
N VAL A 407 15.80 -3.17 20.15
CA VAL A 407 15.61 -1.71 20.14
C VAL A 407 16.37 -1.08 18.96
N THR A 408 15.67 -0.27 18.16
CA THR A 408 16.25 0.52 17.07
C THR A 408 16.73 1.87 17.60
N ASP A 409 17.92 2.30 17.20
CA ASP A 409 18.51 3.54 17.72
C ASP A 409 17.72 4.78 17.24
N PRO A 410 17.31 5.68 18.14
CA PRO A 410 16.46 6.82 17.80
C PRO A 410 17.17 7.91 16.98
N LEU A 411 18.49 8.07 17.12
CA LEU A 411 19.27 9.03 16.33
C LEU A 411 19.39 8.57 14.87
N VAL A 412 19.70 7.29 14.68
CA VAL A 412 19.81 6.66 13.36
C VAL A 412 18.43 6.54 12.69
N THR A 413 17.38 6.26 13.45
CA THR A 413 15.99 6.24 12.94
C THR A 413 15.55 7.64 12.48
N LEU A 414 15.85 8.69 13.26
CA LEU A 414 15.64 10.09 12.87
C LEU A 414 16.41 10.43 11.57
N ALA A 415 17.68 10.02 11.47
CA ALA A 415 18.49 10.22 10.28
C ALA A 415 17.97 9.46 9.04
N ALA A 416 17.31 8.32 9.25
CA ALA A 416 16.72 7.52 8.17
C ALA A 416 15.34 8.03 7.72
N GLY A 417 14.60 8.73 8.59
CA GLY A 417 13.38 9.44 8.24
C GLY A 417 13.61 10.73 7.46
N GLY A 418 14.74 11.41 7.73
CA GLY A 418 14.97 12.78 7.28
C GLY A 418 14.10 13.78 8.06
N ALA A 419 14.47 15.05 8.03
CA ALA A 419 13.73 16.09 8.74
C ALA A 419 12.36 16.36 8.09
N SER A 420 11.30 15.80 8.69
CA SER A 420 9.91 16.01 8.27
C SER A 420 9.44 17.43 8.57
N THR A 421 9.84 18.38 7.71
CA THR A 421 9.38 19.79 7.65
C THR A 421 9.28 20.50 9.01
N ALA A 422 10.28 20.32 9.88
CA ALA A 422 10.35 20.97 11.18
C ALA A 422 10.52 22.48 11.03
N THR A 423 9.39 23.22 11.04
CA THR A 423 9.21 24.68 11.03
C THR A 423 10.48 25.49 10.69
N ALA A 424 10.87 25.48 9.41
CA ALA A 424 12.04 26.22 8.96
C ALA A 424 11.81 27.74 9.14
N VAL A 425 12.37 28.30 10.21
CA VAL A 425 12.24 29.73 10.55
C VAL A 425 12.83 30.56 9.40
N PRO A 426 12.04 31.39 8.68
CA PRO A 426 12.56 32.14 7.55
C PRO A 426 13.61 33.16 8.01
N THR A 427 14.85 32.97 7.58
CA THR A 427 15.96 33.88 7.88
C THR A 427 15.86 35.12 7.00
N GLY A 428 14.88 35.98 7.32
CA GLY A 428 14.54 37.18 6.55
C GLY A 428 13.47 36.94 5.48
N ARG A 429 13.03 38.04 4.86
CA ARG A 429 12.06 38.04 3.76
C ARG A 429 12.77 37.51 2.50
N GLY A 430 12.29 36.41 1.93
CA GLY A 430 12.85 35.81 0.70
C GLY A 430 14.00 34.81 0.88
N GLY A 431 14.45 34.53 2.11
CA GLY A 431 15.50 33.54 2.37
C GLY A 431 14.95 32.10 2.41
N ALA A 432 15.38 31.25 1.48
CA ALA A 432 14.97 29.84 1.42
C ALA A 432 15.47 29.02 2.62
N ALA A 433 14.70 28.00 3.00
CA ALA A 433 15.10 26.99 3.97
C ALA A 433 16.21 26.07 3.42
N ALA A 434 17.00 25.46 4.31
CA ALA A 434 17.96 24.42 3.96
C ALA A 434 17.36 23.03 4.27
N VAL A 435 17.21 22.21 3.23
CA VAL A 435 16.45 20.95 3.24
C VAL A 435 17.38 19.74 3.33
N THR A 436 16.94 18.65 3.96
CA THR A 436 17.68 17.37 4.04
C THR A 436 17.25 16.41 2.91
N PRO A 437 18.17 15.65 2.26
CA PRO A 437 17.85 14.59 1.29
C PRO A 437 17.09 13.38 1.89
N ALA A 438 15.81 13.57 2.24
CA ALA A 438 14.94 12.51 2.76
C ALA A 438 14.58 11.43 1.72
N GLY A 439 14.86 11.67 0.43
CA GLY A 439 14.57 10.74 -0.67
C GLY A 439 15.54 10.90 -1.85
N GLY A 440 15.47 9.99 -2.81
CA GLY A 440 16.32 9.97 -4.00
C GLY A 440 17.76 9.48 -3.72
N PRO A 441 18.77 9.97 -4.48
CA PRO A 441 20.07 9.30 -4.57
C PRO A 441 20.98 9.52 -3.35
N LEU A 442 20.73 10.55 -2.54
CA LEU A 442 21.45 10.81 -1.28
C LEU A 442 20.67 10.39 -0.03
N ALA A 443 19.49 9.78 -0.18
CA ALA A 443 18.79 9.17 0.94
C ALA A 443 19.67 8.11 1.61
N GLY A 444 19.78 8.18 2.94
CA GLY A 444 20.71 7.35 3.72
C GLY A 444 22.10 7.97 3.94
N GLN A 445 22.43 9.12 3.35
CA GLN A 445 23.70 9.81 3.67
C GLN A 445 23.77 10.23 5.15
N ASP A 446 22.66 10.75 5.68
CA ASP A 446 22.56 11.12 7.09
C ASP A 446 22.57 9.88 8.02
N VAL A 447 22.10 8.73 7.52
CA VAL A 447 22.22 7.44 8.22
C VAL A 447 23.68 7.03 8.35
N LEU A 448 24.49 7.17 7.30
CA LEU A 448 25.94 6.95 7.38
C LEU A 448 26.61 7.89 8.39
N GLY A 449 26.18 9.16 8.45
CA GLY A 449 26.62 10.12 9.46
C GLY A 449 26.27 9.69 10.89
N ALA A 450 25.01 9.37 11.17
CA ALA A 450 24.55 8.96 12.50
C ALA A 450 25.15 7.61 12.95
N VAL A 451 25.30 6.65 12.03
CA VAL A 451 25.94 5.35 12.30
C VAL A 451 27.43 5.50 12.57
N ALA A 452 28.15 6.32 11.79
CA ALA A 452 29.56 6.61 12.05
C ALA A 452 29.76 7.36 13.37
N PHE A 453 28.87 8.30 13.72
CA PHE A 453 28.87 8.97 15.02
C PHE A 453 28.79 7.92 16.14
N ARG A 454 27.76 7.06 16.12
CA ARG A 454 27.58 5.95 17.09
C ARG A 454 28.78 5.00 17.16
N ALA A 455 29.40 4.68 16.03
CA ALA A 455 30.57 3.81 15.98
C ALA A 455 31.89 4.48 16.47
N THR A 456 31.86 5.78 16.78
CA THR A 456 32.96 6.53 17.40
C THR A 456 32.70 6.95 18.86
N GLU A 457 31.49 6.72 19.37
CA GLU A 457 31.23 6.73 20.82
C GLU A 457 31.75 5.41 21.45
N ASP A 458 31.85 5.34 22.79
CA ASP A 458 32.21 4.08 23.46
C ASP A 458 31.18 3.00 23.10
N ALA A 459 31.65 1.86 22.57
CA ALA A 459 30.79 0.84 21.98
C ALA A 459 29.70 0.37 22.98
N PRO A 460 28.40 0.49 22.63
CA PRO A 460 27.32 0.42 23.61
C PRO A 460 27.21 -0.95 24.27
N ALA A 461 26.97 -0.97 25.58
CA ALA A 461 26.98 -2.19 26.38
C ALA A 461 25.74 -3.08 26.14
N GLY A 462 24.63 -2.48 25.67
CA GLY A 462 23.35 -3.17 25.45
C GLY A 462 23.30 -4.16 24.29
N GLY A 463 24.10 -3.96 23.22
CA GLY A 463 24.14 -4.85 22.06
C GLY A 463 24.27 -4.14 20.71
N PRO A 464 23.76 -4.74 19.62
CA PRO A 464 23.97 -4.22 18.27
C PRO A 464 23.13 -2.97 17.95
N LEU A 465 23.74 -2.06 17.19
CA LEU A 465 23.09 -0.91 16.58
C LEU A 465 22.13 -1.37 15.48
N VAL A 466 20.83 -1.23 15.68
CA VAL A 466 19.83 -1.63 14.69
C VAL A 466 19.29 -0.42 13.93
N ILE A 467 19.62 -0.39 12.65
CA ILE A 467 19.25 0.65 11.68
C ILE A 467 17.88 0.29 11.10
N ALA A 468 16.88 1.15 11.28
CA ALA A 468 15.52 0.93 10.78
C ALA A 468 14.98 2.17 10.05
N PRO A 469 15.08 2.23 8.70
CA PRO A 469 14.42 3.26 7.91
C PRO A 469 12.89 3.18 7.99
N PRO A 470 12.15 4.25 7.67
CA PRO A 470 10.69 4.21 7.59
C PRO A 470 10.17 3.17 6.58
N ARG A 471 8.93 2.72 6.74
CA ARG A 471 8.31 1.74 5.82
C ARG A 471 8.28 2.23 4.37
N GLY A 472 7.76 3.43 4.16
CA GLY A 472 7.82 4.14 2.89
C GLY A 472 9.15 4.85 2.67
N TRP A 473 10.28 4.16 2.82
CA TRP A 473 11.61 4.76 2.63
C TRP A 473 11.75 5.32 1.20
N ALA A 474 11.97 6.63 1.10
CA ALA A 474 11.97 7.35 -0.18
C ALA A 474 13.30 7.28 -0.95
N ALA A 475 14.21 6.39 -0.55
CA ALA A 475 15.45 6.14 -1.28
C ALA A 475 15.18 5.44 -2.63
N ASP A 476 15.92 5.85 -3.65
CA ASP A 476 16.02 5.11 -4.91
C ASP A 476 17.19 4.10 -4.87
N GLY A 477 17.52 3.48 -6.01
CA GLY A 477 18.65 2.55 -6.10
C GLY A 477 20.03 3.19 -5.87
N ALA A 478 20.21 4.49 -6.09
CA ALA A 478 21.47 5.17 -5.78
C ALA A 478 21.58 5.53 -4.29
N GLY A 479 20.47 5.90 -3.63
CA GLY A 479 20.40 6.02 -2.17
C GLY A 479 20.63 4.68 -1.48
N GLY A 480 19.87 3.66 -1.90
CA GLY A 480 20.00 2.29 -1.40
C GLY A 480 21.42 1.71 -1.57
N ARG A 481 22.04 1.90 -2.74
CA ARG A 481 23.42 1.44 -3.00
C ARG A 481 24.42 2.21 -2.14
N GLY A 482 24.32 3.54 -2.11
CA GLY A 482 25.23 4.40 -1.36
C GLY A 482 25.23 4.14 0.14
N LEU A 483 24.08 3.80 0.73
CA LEU A 483 23.99 3.36 2.12
C LEU A 483 24.70 2.00 2.34
N LEU A 484 24.44 1.01 1.49
CA LEU A 484 25.03 -0.33 1.61
C LEU A 484 26.55 -0.30 1.39
N GLU A 485 27.03 0.46 0.40
CA GLU A 485 28.45 0.67 0.13
C GLU A 485 29.13 1.42 1.28
N GLY A 486 28.53 2.51 1.78
CA GLY A 486 29.07 3.27 2.91
C GLY A 486 29.14 2.46 4.21
N LEU A 487 28.13 1.62 4.50
CA LEU A 487 28.19 0.66 5.60
C LEU A 487 29.29 -0.39 5.37
N GLY A 488 29.51 -0.81 4.12
CA GLY A 488 30.64 -1.65 3.72
C GLY A 488 32.00 -0.99 3.99
N THR A 489 32.14 0.31 3.70
CA THR A 489 33.33 1.09 4.03
C THR A 489 33.55 1.18 5.54
N LEU A 490 32.51 1.46 6.33
CA LEU A 490 32.61 1.52 7.80
C LEU A 490 32.97 0.15 8.43
N VAL A 491 32.63 -0.97 7.78
CA VAL A 491 33.12 -2.32 8.16
C VAL A 491 34.58 -2.53 7.74
N ALA A 492 35.00 -2.03 6.57
CA ALA A 492 36.37 -2.17 6.08
C ALA A 492 37.39 -1.39 6.92
N ASP A 493 37.05 -0.15 7.33
CA ASP A 493 37.83 0.66 8.27
C ASP A 493 37.72 0.16 9.73
N GLY A 494 36.96 -0.91 9.98
CA GLY A 494 36.89 -1.59 11.28
C GLY A 494 36.01 -0.94 12.35
N LEU A 495 35.25 0.11 12.01
CA LEU A 495 34.32 0.77 12.93
C LEU A 495 33.05 -0.06 13.18
N LEU A 496 32.62 -0.86 12.20
CA LEU A 496 31.43 -1.70 12.27
C LEU A 496 31.76 -3.19 12.14
N THR A 497 30.95 -4.05 12.76
CA THR A 497 30.99 -5.50 12.53
C THR A 497 29.59 -6.08 12.28
N ALA A 498 29.47 -7.00 11.34
CA ALA A 498 28.18 -7.45 10.84
C ALA A 498 27.45 -8.40 11.81
N ARG A 499 26.21 -8.06 12.17
CA ARG A 499 25.34 -8.89 13.01
C ARG A 499 23.97 -9.05 12.35
N GLY A 500 23.60 -10.25 11.92
CA GLY A 500 22.28 -10.50 11.32
C GLY A 500 21.17 -10.49 12.36
N LEU A 501 20.03 -9.86 12.05
CA LEU A 501 18.92 -9.64 13.01
C LEU A 501 18.41 -10.92 13.69
N GLY A 502 18.30 -12.03 12.95
CA GLY A 502 17.94 -13.35 13.53
C GLY A 502 18.89 -13.85 14.62
N SER A 503 20.10 -13.31 14.70
CA SER A 503 21.09 -13.57 15.76
C SER A 503 21.16 -12.46 16.83
N THR A 504 20.39 -11.38 16.70
CA THR A 504 20.21 -10.37 17.76
C THR A 504 19.04 -10.74 18.66
N LEU A 505 17.95 -11.28 18.08
CA LEU A 505 16.70 -11.74 18.71
C LEU A 505 16.85 -12.91 19.72
N THR A 506 18.07 -13.21 20.18
CA THR A 506 18.35 -14.19 21.24
C THR A 506 17.97 -13.65 22.62
N THR A 507 18.02 -14.51 23.65
CA THR A 507 17.71 -14.16 25.05
C THR A 507 18.42 -12.87 25.49
N PRO A 508 17.69 -11.87 26.03
CA PRO A 508 18.25 -10.64 26.58
C PRO A 508 19.33 -10.90 27.64
N THR A 509 20.34 -10.01 27.69
CA THR A 509 21.38 -10.04 28.74
C THR A 509 20.98 -9.21 29.95
N ASP A 510 20.20 -8.14 29.76
CA ASP A 510 19.41 -7.53 30.83
C ASP A 510 18.13 -8.34 31.04
N THR A 511 17.80 -8.68 32.30
CA THR A 511 16.56 -9.37 32.67
C THR A 511 15.49 -8.41 33.20
N THR A 512 15.72 -7.10 33.14
CA THR A 512 14.80 -6.07 33.62
C THR A 512 13.71 -5.82 32.57
N GLU A 513 12.49 -6.27 32.84
CA GLU A 513 11.33 -6.06 31.99
C GLU A 513 11.03 -4.56 31.81
N ARG A 514 10.64 -4.17 30.59
CA ARG A 514 10.33 -2.79 30.20
C ARG A 514 8.86 -2.64 29.88
N GLU A 515 8.21 -1.65 30.48
CA GLU A 515 6.82 -1.30 30.15
C GLU A 515 6.76 -0.68 28.74
N LEU A 516 5.64 -0.90 28.05
CA LEU A 516 5.40 -0.30 26.74
C LEU A 516 5.02 1.17 26.88
N VAL A 517 5.46 1.98 25.93
CA VAL A 517 5.04 3.38 25.79
C VAL A 517 4.45 3.56 24.39
N TYR A 518 3.32 4.25 24.29
CA TYR A 518 2.72 4.64 23.02
C TYR A 518 2.76 6.16 22.86
N PRO A 519 3.77 6.72 22.18
CA PRO A 519 3.97 8.16 22.09
C PRO A 519 2.78 8.93 21.51
N VAL A 520 2.53 10.12 22.06
CA VAL A 520 1.43 11.01 21.61
C VAL A 520 1.56 11.32 20.12
N ASP A 521 2.77 11.57 19.62
CA ASP A 521 3.03 11.86 18.20
C ASP A 521 2.92 10.62 17.28
N ALA A 522 2.92 9.41 17.85
CA ALA A 522 2.59 8.19 17.11
C ALA A 522 1.07 7.97 17.06
N GLY A 523 0.36 8.23 18.16
CA GLY A 523 -1.11 8.22 18.20
C GLY A 523 -1.75 9.32 17.35
N ALA A 524 -1.18 10.52 17.33
CA ALA A 524 -1.63 11.63 16.47
C ALA A 524 -1.46 11.35 14.96
N ARG A 525 -0.59 10.39 14.61
CA ARG A 525 -0.38 9.91 13.24
C ARG A 525 -0.98 8.53 12.99
N GLU A 526 -1.70 7.93 13.92
CA GLU A 526 -2.34 6.62 13.74
C GLU A 526 -3.33 6.63 12.55
N VAL A 527 -3.60 5.46 11.96
CA VAL A 527 -4.60 5.38 10.89
C VAL A 527 -5.96 5.81 11.44
N ALA A 528 -6.62 6.74 10.75
CA ALA A 528 -7.82 7.40 11.25
C ALA A 528 -8.92 6.41 11.65
N PRO A 529 -9.49 6.48 12.87
CA PRO A 529 -10.51 5.53 13.33
C PRO A 529 -11.69 5.37 12.37
N ALA A 530 -12.14 6.44 11.72
CA ALA A 530 -13.20 6.41 10.72
C ALA A 530 -12.90 5.51 9.49
N ALA A 531 -11.64 5.39 9.08
CA ALA A 531 -11.21 4.49 8.01
C ALA A 531 -11.16 3.02 8.46
N VAL A 532 -10.82 2.78 9.74
CA VAL A 532 -10.85 1.46 10.36
C VAL A 532 -12.29 0.99 10.63
N ASP A 533 -13.15 1.88 11.14
CA ASP A 533 -14.58 1.65 11.35
C ASP A 533 -15.29 1.22 10.05
N ALA A 534 -14.92 1.84 8.93
CA ALA A 534 -15.47 1.53 7.61
C ALA A 534 -15.12 0.13 7.09
N ILE A 535 -14.13 -0.56 7.68
CA ILE A 535 -13.81 -1.96 7.34
C ILE A 535 -14.91 -2.91 7.85
N ARG A 536 -15.58 -2.61 8.97
CA ARG A 536 -16.66 -3.47 9.50
C ARG A 536 -17.83 -3.62 8.51
N PRO A 537 -18.48 -2.54 8.00
CA PRO A 537 -19.51 -2.66 6.97
C PRO A 537 -19.06 -3.42 5.71
N ALA A 538 -17.82 -3.24 5.25
CA ALA A 538 -17.30 -3.97 4.10
C ALA A 538 -17.14 -5.49 4.39
N LEU A 539 -16.77 -5.88 5.61
CA LEU A 539 -16.73 -7.26 6.05
C LEU A 539 -18.14 -7.85 6.20
N ASP A 540 -19.09 -7.07 6.72
CA ASP A 540 -20.50 -7.46 6.85
C ASP A 540 -21.14 -7.68 5.46
N ASP A 541 -20.88 -6.78 4.49
CA ASP A 541 -21.32 -6.93 3.09
C ASP A 541 -20.69 -8.17 2.41
N ILE A 542 -19.46 -8.54 2.75
CA ILE A 542 -18.82 -9.79 2.28
C ILE A 542 -19.44 -11.02 2.99
N ALA A 543 -19.87 -10.91 4.25
CA ALA A 543 -20.49 -11.99 5.01
C ALA A 543 -21.94 -12.28 4.55
N ASP A 544 -22.74 -11.25 4.34
CA ASP A 544 -24.10 -11.32 3.79
C ASP A 544 -24.10 -11.85 2.34
N LEU A 545 -23.11 -11.46 1.52
CA LEU A 545 -22.91 -12.09 0.21
C LEU A 545 -22.54 -13.57 0.37
N ALA A 546 -21.64 -13.90 1.31
CA ALA A 546 -21.16 -15.26 1.53
C ALA A 546 -22.22 -16.25 2.00
N SER A 547 -23.22 -15.84 2.80
CA SER A 547 -24.32 -16.73 3.21
C SER A 547 -25.19 -17.17 2.03
N SER A 548 -25.13 -16.43 0.93
CA SER A 548 -25.85 -16.70 -0.32
C SER A 548 -25.02 -17.49 -1.33
N VAL A 549 -23.72 -17.73 -1.10
CA VAL A 549 -22.89 -18.51 -2.01
C VAL A 549 -23.10 -20.02 -1.78
N VAL A 550 -23.25 -20.77 -2.87
CA VAL A 550 -23.45 -22.23 -2.86
C VAL A 550 -22.25 -22.90 -3.51
N ASP A 551 -21.67 -23.89 -2.82
CA ASP A 551 -20.74 -24.84 -3.43
C ASP A 551 -21.53 -25.95 -4.14
N ASP A 552 -21.58 -25.87 -5.47
CA ASP A 552 -22.24 -26.82 -6.37
C ASP A 552 -21.28 -27.41 -7.42
N GLN A 553 -19.98 -27.11 -7.32
CA GLN A 553 -18.93 -27.46 -8.29
C GLN A 553 -19.14 -26.96 -9.73
N LEU A 554 -20.07 -26.02 -9.99
CA LEU A 554 -20.24 -25.38 -11.30
C LEU A 554 -19.35 -24.12 -11.46
N GLY A 555 -18.82 -23.59 -10.35
CA GLY A 555 -17.90 -22.45 -10.31
C GLY A 555 -16.62 -22.76 -9.52
N LEU A 556 -15.97 -21.71 -9.02
CA LEU A 556 -14.86 -21.83 -8.08
C LEU A 556 -15.35 -22.16 -6.66
N ALA A 557 -14.46 -22.66 -5.81
CA ALA A 557 -14.80 -22.89 -4.41
C ALA A 557 -15.07 -21.54 -3.71
N PRO A 558 -16.05 -21.44 -2.79
CA PRO A 558 -16.39 -20.16 -2.15
C PRO A 558 -15.21 -19.46 -1.45
N ALA A 559 -14.28 -20.24 -0.89
CA ALA A 559 -13.04 -19.74 -0.28
C ALA A 559 -12.14 -18.99 -1.28
N GLU A 560 -11.91 -19.55 -2.48
CA GLU A 560 -11.04 -19.00 -3.53
C GLU A 560 -11.48 -17.60 -4.00
N VAL A 561 -12.76 -17.28 -3.79
CA VAL A 561 -13.40 -16.03 -4.24
C VAL A 561 -13.61 -15.05 -3.08
N LEU A 562 -13.97 -15.54 -1.89
CA LEU A 562 -14.33 -14.69 -0.75
C LEU A 562 -13.14 -14.38 0.17
N ASP A 563 -12.18 -15.30 0.33
CA ASP A 563 -11.06 -15.07 1.25
C ASP A 563 -10.06 -14.01 0.77
N PRO A 564 -9.76 -13.87 -0.55
CA PRO A 564 -9.02 -12.71 -1.06
C PRO A 564 -9.69 -11.36 -0.78
N LEU A 565 -11.04 -11.32 -0.73
CA LEU A 565 -11.79 -10.12 -0.35
C LEU A 565 -11.68 -9.86 1.16
N ARG A 566 -11.85 -10.91 1.99
CA ARG A 566 -11.77 -10.84 3.47
C ARG A 566 -10.39 -10.49 4.00
N LEU A 567 -9.33 -10.84 3.27
CA LEU A 567 -7.94 -10.46 3.53
C LEU A 567 -7.64 -9.07 2.94
N GLY A 568 -8.06 -8.79 1.70
CA GLY A 568 -7.92 -7.48 1.07
C GLY A 568 -8.62 -6.32 1.81
N ALA A 569 -9.60 -6.63 2.65
CA ALA A 569 -10.33 -5.65 3.47
C ALA A 569 -9.46 -4.86 4.46
N VAL A 570 -8.22 -5.28 4.77
CA VAL A 570 -7.32 -4.54 5.69
C VAL A 570 -6.51 -3.41 5.01
N ARG A 571 -6.54 -3.28 3.67
CA ARG A 571 -5.78 -2.22 2.95
C ARG A 571 -6.07 -0.79 3.42
N PRO A 572 -7.30 -0.38 3.82
CA PRO A 572 -7.55 0.95 4.39
C PRO A 572 -6.91 1.17 5.76
N ALA A 573 -6.51 0.10 6.45
CA ALA A 573 -5.78 0.13 7.71
C ALA A 573 -4.25 -0.03 7.52
N SER A 574 -3.71 0.13 6.31
CA SER A 574 -2.25 0.09 6.10
C SER A 574 -1.53 1.20 6.85
N SER A 575 -0.36 0.89 7.43
CA SER A 575 0.47 1.89 8.11
C SER A 575 0.95 3.00 7.16
N SER A 576 0.89 2.82 5.84
CA SER A 576 1.18 3.87 4.86
C SER A 576 0.21 5.05 4.92
N TRP A 577 -0.98 4.87 5.51
CA TRP A 577 -1.96 5.95 5.69
C TRP A 577 -1.80 6.71 7.02
N ARG A 578 -0.77 6.37 7.81
CA ARG A 578 -0.44 7.13 9.03
C ARG A 578 -0.17 8.60 8.71
N GLY A 579 -0.76 9.49 9.49
CA GLY A 579 -0.74 10.94 9.29
C GLY A 579 -1.51 11.47 8.08
N THR A 580 -2.16 10.62 7.28
CA THR A 580 -2.88 11.02 6.05
C THR A 580 -4.36 10.58 6.07
N PRO A 581 -5.18 11.14 6.97
CA PRO A 581 -6.56 10.68 7.22
C PRO A 581 -7.49 10.78 6.00
N GLY A 582 -7.22 11.68 5.06
CA GLY A 582 -7.92 11.75 3.77
C GLY A 582 -7.68 10.49 2.93
N LEU A 583 -6.40 10.12 2.70
CA LEU A 583 -6.04 8.93 1.93
C LEU A 583 -6.52 7.63 2.57
N ALA A 584 -6.51 7.55 3.91
CA ALA A 584 -7.13 6.44 4.64
C ALA A 584 -8.64 6.31 4.34
N SER A 585 -9.33 7.45 4.31
CA SER A 585 -10.78 7.52 4.02
C SER A 585 -11.09 7.20 2.56
N ASP A 586 -10.26 7.67 1.62
CA ASP A 586 -10.38 7.37 0.19
C ASP A 586 -10.12 5.87 -0.10
N ALA A 587 -9.14 5.26 0.58
CA ALA A 587 -8.90 3.81 0.51
C ALA A 587 -10.08 3.00 1.06
N ALA A 588 -10.69 3.44 2.18
CA ALA A 588 -11.90 2.82 2.73
C ALA A 588 -13.11 2.97 1.79
N ALA A 589 -13.30 4.15 1.18
CA ALA A 589 -14.35 4.40 0.20
C ALA A 589 -14.14 3.57 -1.09
N ALA A 590 -12.90 3.39 -1.53
CA ALA A 590 -12.57 2.55 -2.68
C ALA A 590 -12.84 1.06 -2.40
N LEU A 591 -12.58 0.57 -1.19
CA LEU A 591 -12.97 -0.77 -0.75
C LEU A 591 -14.50 -0.92 -0.75
N ALA A 592 -15.22 -0.06 -0.03
CA ALA A 592 -16.67 -0.13 0.10
C ALA A 592 -17.38 -0.03 -1.26
N GLY A 593 -16.95 0.92 -2.10
CA GLY A 593 -17.44 1.07 -3.48
C GLY A 593 -17.22 -0.20 -4.31
N ARG A 594 -16.03 -0.82 -4.23
CA ARG A 594 -15.74 -2.02 -5.01
C ARG A 594 -16.49 -3.27 -4.53
N ILE A 595 -16.77 -3.40 -3.23
CA ILE A 595 -17.68 -4.44 -2.71
C ILE A 595 -19.12 -4.18 -3.15
N GLY A 596 -19.55 -2.91 -3.16
CA GLY A 596 -20.82 -2.48 -3.75
C GLY A 596 -20.93 -2.84 -5.23
N ASP A 597 -19.88 -2.59 -6.03
CA ASP A 597 -19.79 -2.97 -7.44
C ASP A 597 -19.93 -4.51 -7.62
N LEU A 598 -19.26 -5.32 -6.78
CA LEU A 598 -19.38 -6.79 -6.82
C LEU A 598 -20.81 -7.26 -6.53
N ARG A 599 -21.42 -6.76 -5.45
CA ARG A 599 -22.82 -7.03 -5.08
C ARG A 599 -23.81 -6.50 -6.13
N GLY A 600 -23.41 -5.45 -6.86
CA GLY A 600 -24.12 -4.89 -8.01
C GLY A 600 -24.22 -5.85 -9.21
N THR A 601 -23.26 -6.78 -9.38
CA THR A 601 -23.27 -7.74 -10.49
C THR A 601 -24.34 -8.86 -10.39
N VAL A 602 -25.11 -8.90 -9.29
CA VAL A 602 -26.17 -9.89 -9.06
C VAL A 602 -27.53 -9.17 -9.03
N GLU A 603 -28.16 -9.04 -10.19
CA GLU A 603 -29.30 -8.12 -10.40
C GLU A 603 -30.47 -8.72 -11.21
N VAL A 604 -31.64 -8.07 -11.17
CA VAL A 604 -32.75 -8.37 -12.09
C VAL A 604 -32.58 -7.53 -13.36
N LEU A 605 -32.33 -8.18 -14.49
CA LEU A 605 -32.20 -7.49 -15.79
C LEU A 605 -33.53 -6.83 -16.18
N GLU A 606 -33.48 -5.55 -16.57
CA GLU A 606 -34.67 -4.82 -17.06
C GLU A 606 -35.20 -5.47 -18.35
N PRO A 607 -36.52 -5.75 -18.46
CA PRO A 607 -37.08 -6.42 -19.63
C PRO A 607 -37.06 -5.51 -20.88
N PRO A 608 -36.78 -6.04 -22.09
CA PRO A 608 -36.67 -5.24 -23.31
C PRO A 608 -38.00 -4.64 -23.80
N SER A 609 -39.12 -4.96 -23.13
CA SER A 609 -40.43 -4.35 -23.36
C SER A 609 -41.30 -4.44 -22.10
N PRO A 610 -42.24 -3.49 -21.88
CA PRO A 610 -43.19 -3.56 -20.78
C PRO A 610 -44.05 -4.83 -20.83
N PHE A 611 -44.24 -5.49 -19.68
CA PHE A 611 -45.12 -6.65 -19.58
C PHE A 611 -46.56 -6.27 -19.92
N SER A 612 -47.29 -7.16 -20.59
CA SER A 612 -48.69 -6.96 -20.99
C SER A 612 -49.55 -8.13 -20.53
N LEU A 613 -50.38 -7.90 -19.51
CA LEU A 613 -51.22 -8.91 -18.87
C LEU A 613 -52.62 -8.87 -19.48
N GLY A 614 -52.93 -9.88 -20.29
CA GLY A 614 -54.25 -10.04 -20.94
C GLY A 614 -55.30 -10.76 -20.08
N THR A 615 -54.89 -11.33 -18.94
CA THR A 615 -55.73 -12.03 -17.97
C THR A 615 -55.52 -11.47 -16.57
N SER A 616 -56.44 -11.76 -15.64
CA SER A 616 -56.33 -11.39 -14.22
C SER A 616 -55.19 -12.09 -13.47
N THR A 617 -54.61 -13.14 -14.05
CA THR A 617 -53.52 -13.92 -13.46
C THR A 617 -52.55 -14.33 -14.56
N SER A 618 -51.29 -13.93 -14.44
CA SER A 618 -50.24 -14.17 -15.45
C SER A 618 -48.86 -14.15 -14.79
N PRO A 619 -47.92 -15.03 -15.17
CA PRO A 619 -46.55 -14.97 -14.68
C PRO A 619 -45.76 -13.83 -15.34
N LEU A 620 -45.04 -13.05 -14.54
CA LEU A 620 -43.99 -12.16 -15.02
C LEU A 620 -42.70 -12.98 -15.16
N LEU A 621 -42.09 -12.96 -16.35
CA LEU A 621 -40.83 -13.66 -16.63
C LEU A 621 -39.67 -12.71 -16.33
N LEU A 622 -39.11 -12.82 -15.12
CA LEU A 622 -37.94 -12.04 -14.70
C LEU A 622 -36.67 -12.82 -15.02
N THR A 623 -35.57 -12.12 -15.29
CA THR A 623 -34.25 -12.75 -15.50
C THR A 623 -33.27 -12.18 -14.50
N VAL A 624 -32.74 -13.03 -13.63
CA VAL A 624 -31.64 -12.68 -12.72
C VAL A 624 -30.32 -12.97 -13.43
N ALA A 625 -29.36 -12.05 -13.32
CA ALA A 625 -27.97 -12.25 -13.71
C ALA A 625 -27.08 -12.47 -12.47
N ASN A 626 -25.97 -13.16 -12.65
CA ASN A 626 -24.92 -13.31 -11.63
C ASN A 626 -23.56 -13.11 -12.32
N GLY A 627 -22.87 -12.02 -12.03
CA GLY A 627 -21.53 -11.72 -12.57
C GLY A 627 -20.36 -12.29 -11.76
N LEU A 628 -20.61 -13.10 -10.72
CA LEU A 628 -19.57 -13.68 -9.86
C LEU A 628 -19.13 -15.08 -10.35
N PRO A 629 -17.89 -15.51 -10.05
CA PRO A 629 -17.37 -16.86 -10.36
C PRO A 629 -17.91 -18.00 -9.48
N VAL A 630 -18.98 -17.77 -8.70
CA VAL A 630 -19.64 -18.75 -7.82
C VAL A 630 -21.15 -18.79 -8.07
N THR A 631 -21.81 -19.90 -7.78
CA THR A 631 -23.28 -19.95 -7.75
C THR A 631 -23.80 -19.15 -6.55
N VAL A 632 -24.79 -18.30 -6.78
CA VAL A 632 -25.45 -17.49 -5.74
C VAL A 632 -26.91 -17.88 -5.64
N ARG A 633 -27.35 -18.28 -4.44
CA ARG A 633 -28.75 -18.47 -4.05
C ARG A 633 -29.35 -17.14 -3.65
N VAL A 634 -30.33 -16.67 -4.42
CA VAL A 634 -30.95 -15.35 -4.18
C VAL A 634 -32.44 -15.46 -3.91
N ARG A 635 -32.94 -14.50 -3.13
CA ARG A 635 -34.37 -14.21 -3.02
C ARG A 635 -34.71 -13.07 -3.97
N VAL A 636 -35.82 -13.18 -4.70
CA VAL A 636 -36.31 -12.08 -5.55
C VAL A 636 -37.62 -11.56 -5.01
N GLU A 637 -37.65 -10.27 -4.73
CA GLU A 637 -38.84 -9.54 -4.29
C GLU A 637 -39.34 -8.63 -5.40
N VAL A 638 -40.66 -8.49 -5.52
CA VAL A 638 -41.31 -7.56 -6.46
C VAL A 638 -42.34 -6.75 -5.70
N SER A 639 -42.24 -5.41 -5.76
CA SER A 639 -43.13 -4.56 -4.98
C SER A 639 -44.59 -4.69 -5.44
N SER A 640 -45.50 -4.94 -4.50
CA SER A 640 -46.94 -4.99 -4.78
C SER A 640 -47.56 -3.60 -4.69
N THR A 641 -48.51 -3.28 -5.57
CA THR A 641 -49.13 -1.95 -5.68
C THR A 641 -50.65 -2.02 -5.65
N THR A 642 -51.33 -0.87 -5.58
CA THR A 642 -52.79 -0.73 -5.42
C THR A 642 -53.58 -1.16 -6.67
N GLY A 643 -53.54 -2.45 -6.97
CA GLY A 643 -54.16 -3.10 -8.12
C GLY A 643 -53.36 -4.26 -8.72
N LEU A 644 -52.13 -4.51 -8.25
CA LEU A 644 -51.25 -5.60 -8.70
C LEU A 644 -50.57 -6.25 -7.49
N ARG A 645 -50.81 -7.55 -7.29
CA ARG A 645 -50.17 -8.37 -6.25
C ARG A 645 -49.23 -9.38 -6.89
N VAL A 646 -48.10 -9.65 -6.27
CA VAL A 646 -47.17 -10.71 -6.70
C VAL A 646 -47.03 -11.71 -5.56
N ALA A 647 -47.10 -13.01 -5.88
CA ALA A 647 -46.90 -14.07 -4.91
C ALA A 647 -45.41 -14.19 -4.50
N PRO A 648 -45.09 -14.66 -3.28
CA PRO A 648 -43.71 -14.94 -2.89
C PRO A 648 -43.02 -15.87 -3.89
N ILE A 649 -41.81 -15.51 -4.29
CA ILE A 649 -40.95 -16.30 -5.16
C ILE A 649 -40.06 -17.17 -4.23
N PRO A 650 -39.90 -18.48 -4.47
CA PRO A 650 -38.92 -19.28 -3.73
C PRO A 650 -37.49 -18.79 -4.02
N ASP A 651 -36.56 -19.08 -3.12
CA ASP A 651 -35.14 -18.77 -3.32
C ASP A 651 -34.58 -19.59 -4.51
N VAL A 652 -33.70 -18.99 -5.31
CA VAL A 652 -33.26 -19.51 -6.62
C VAL A 652 -31.74 -19.46 -6.76
N ASP A 653 -31.16 -20.57 -7.17
CA ASP A 653 -29.73 -20.69 -7.47
C ASP A 653 -29.43 -20.15 -8.88
N VAL A 654 -28.51 -19.18 -8.98
CA VAL A 654 -28.07 -18.55 -10.22
C VAL A 654 -26.61 -18.93 -10.47
N PRO A 655 -26.30 -19.66 -11.57
CA PRO A 655 -24.95 -20.19 -11.82
C PRO A 655 -23.92 -19.08 -12.06
N PRO A 656 -22.61 -19.38 -11.88
CA PRO A 656 -21.51 -18.42 -12.04
C PRO A 656 -21.47 -17.81 -13.45
N PHE A 657 -21.17 -16.52 -13.53
CA PHE A 657 -21.21 -15.71 -14.76
C PHE A 657 -22.50 -15.89 -15.60
N GLY A 658 -23.59 -16.29 -14.94
CA GLY A 658 -24.76 -16.89 -15.54
C GLY A 658 -26.01 -16.03 -15.51
N ARG A 659 -27.12 -16.63 -15.94
CA ARG A 659 -28.46 -16.02 -15.84
C ARG A 659 -29.52 -17.08 -15.60
N ARG A 660 -30.56 -16.74 -14.84
CA ARG A 660 -31.68 -17.61 -14.50
C ARG A 660 -33.00 -16.89 -14.73
N GLN A 661 -33.86 -17.46 -15.58
CA GLN A 661 -35.22 -16.98 -15.73
C GLN A 661 -36.12 -17.58 -14.64
N ILE A 662 -36.97 -16.75 -14.05
CA ILE A 662 -37.89 -17.09 -12.96
C ILE A 662 -39.31 -16.61 -13.30
N GLN A 663 -40.32 -17.23 -12.70
CA GLN A 663 -41.73 -16.91 -12.95
C GLN A 663 -42.36 -16.32 -11.68
N ALA A 664 -42.63 -15.03 -11.69
CA ALA A 664 -43.30 -14.34 -10.58
C ALA A 664 -44.82 -14.29 -10.86
N SER A 665 -45.61 -15.08 -10.13
CA SER A 665 -47.07 -15.14 -10.32
C SER A 665 -47.74 -13.84 -9.89
N ALA A 666 -48.28 -13.08 -10.85
CA ALA A 666 -48.93 -11.80 -10.61
C ALA A 666 -50.47 -11.90 -10.77
N GLU A 667 -51.20 -11.31 -9.81
CA GLU A 667 -52.66 -11.14 -9.80
C GLU A 667 -53.01 -9.68 -10.03
N VAL A 668 -53.89 -9.41 -11.00
CA VAL A 668 -54.31 -8.06 -11.40
C VAL A 668 -55.76 -7.80 -11.02
N GLN A 669 -55.98 -6.76 -10.23
CA GLN A 669 -57.29 -6.42 -9.65
C GLN A 669 -58.00 -5.27 -10.40
N ARG A 670 -57.30 -4.57 -11.29
CA ARG A 670 -57.83 -3.49 -12.15
C ARG A 670 -57.02 -3.35 -13.43
N SER A 671 -57.64 -2.86 -14.50
CA SER A 671 -56.91 -2.39 -15.68
C SER A 671 -56.13 -1.11 -15.40
N GLY A 672 -55.05 -0.88 -16.15
CA GLY A 672 -54.16 0.26 -15.99
C GLY A 672 -52.71 -0.03 -16.39
N VAL A 673 -51.81 0.91 -16.07
CA VAL A 673 -50.37 0.71 -16.11
C VAL A 673 -49.85 0.80 -14.69
N PHE A 674 -49.12 -0.22 -14.25
CA PHE A 674 -48.43 -0.28 -12.97
C PHE A 674 -46.93 -0.13 -13.19
N THR A 675 -46.26 0.47 -12.22
CA THR A 675 -44.81 0.43 -12.08
C THR A 675 -44.54 -0.34 -10.79
N VAL A 676 -43.71 -1.38 -10.88
CA VAL A 676 -43.25 -2.16 -9.73
C VAL A 676 -41.74 -2.28 -9.82
N ASP A 677 -41.07 -2.27 -8.69
CA ASP A 677 -39.62 -2.41 -8.62
C ASP A 677 -39.30 -3.85 -8.16
N ALA A 678 -38.37 -4.51 -8.85
CA ALA A 678 -37.93 -5.88 -8.57
C ALA A 678 -36.49 -5.86 -8.07
N SER A 679 -36.26 -6.41 -6.87
CA SER A 679 -34.96 -6.41 -6.20
C SER A 679 -34.48 -7.83 -5.93
N VAL A 680 -33.18 -8.06 -6.11
CA VAL A 680 -32.51 -9.28 -5.66
C VAL A 680 -32.05 -9.07 -4.22
N ARG A 681 -32.09 -10.13 -3.41
CA ARG A 681 -31.53 -10.16 -2.06
C ARG A 681 -30.73 -11.43 -1.82
N THR A 682 -29.84 -11.34 -0.86
CA THR A 682 -29.22 -12.48 -0.19
C THR A 682 -30.24 -13.30 0.59
N VAL A 683 -29.86 -14.50 1.04
CA VAL A 683 -30.73 -15.35 1.87
C VAL A 683 -31.12 -14.68 3.20
N ASP A 684 -30.22 -13.87 3.78
CA ASP A 684 -30.43 -13.12 5.02
C ASP A 684 -31.14 -11.77 4.80
N GLY A 685 -31.23 -11.29 3.56
CA GLY A 685 -32.07 -10.16 3.17
C GLY A 685 -31.34 -8.85 2.84
N GLY A 686 -30.01 -8.82 2.87
CA GLY A 686 -29.22 -7.75 2.27
C GLY A 686 -29.51 -7.57 0.77
N LEU A 687 -29.41 -6.35 0.26
CA LEU A 687 -29.76 -6.01 -1.11
C LEU A 687 -28.63 -6.37 -2.09
N LEU A 688 -28.99 -6.94 -3.25
CA LEU A 688 -28.09 -7.22 -4.37
C LEU A 688 -28.61 -6.50 -5.63
N GLY A 689 -27.69 -6.00 -6.46
CA GLY A 689 -28.02 -5.22 -7.66
C GLY A 689 -28.68 -3.87 -7.36
N THR A 690 -29.09 -3.17 -8.43
CA THR A 690 -30.03 -2.04 -8.30
C THR A 690 -31.47 -2.53 -8.52
N PRO A 691 -32.49 -1.99 -7.81
CA PRO A 691 -33.88 -2.39 -8.03
C PRO A 691 -34.37 -2.05 -9.44
N SER A 692 -34.75 -3.09 -10.19
CA SER A 692 -35.14 -3.02 -11.59
C SER A 692 -36.60 -2.58 -11.76
N ARG A 693 -36.85 -1.53 -12.54
CA ARG A 693 -38.18 -0.89 -12.64
C ARG A 693 -39.04 -1.49 -13.75
N LEU A 694 -39.95 -2.37 -13.38
CA LEU A 694 -40.82 -3.08 -14.31
C LEU A 694 -42.11 -2.29 -14.58
N GLN A 695 -42.37 -1.96 -15.85
CA GLN A 695 -43.69 -1.50 -16.29
C GLN A 695 -44.59 -2.70 -16.62
N VAL A 696 -45.77 -2.75 -15.99
CA VAL A 696 -46.77 -3.81 -16.18
C VAL A 696 -48.07 -3.17 -16.66
N ARG A 697 -48.47 -3.44 -17.90
CA ARG A 697 -49.73 -3.00 -18.50
C ARG A 697 -50.78 -4.09 -18.32
N SER A 698 -51.99 -3.73 -17.91
CA SER A 698 -53.10 -4.67 -17.78
C SER A 698 -54.34 -4.19 -18.50
N THR A 699 -54.86 -5.06 -19.37
CA THR A 699 -56.16 -4.93 -20.03
C THR A 699 -57.23 -5.76 -19.33
N ALA A 700 -56.93 -6.40 -18.20
CA ALA A 700 -57.86 -7.25 -17.47
C ALA A 700 -59.10 -6.45 -16.99
N TYR A 701 -60.27 -6.80 -17.51
CA TYR A 701 -61.54 -6.23 -17.09
C TYR A 701 -61.88 -6.70 -15.67
N GLY A 702 -62.16 -5.74 -14.78
CA GLY A 702 -62.54 -6.04 -13.40
C GLY A 702 -63.81 -6.90 -13.33
N THR A 703 -63.83 -7.87 -12.41
CA THR A 703 -64.96 -8.80 -12.22
C THR A 703 -66.30 -8.10 -12.03
N ILE A 704 -66.31 -6.89 -11.47
CA ILE A 704 -67.49 -6.02 -11.33
C ILE A 704 -68.17 -5.76 -12.68
N THR A 705 -67.41 -5.48 -13.74
CA THR A 705 -67.98 -5.25 -15.08
C THR A 705 -68.60 -6.54 -15.62
N LEU A 706 -67.95 -7.69 -15.41
CA LEU A 706 -68.43 -8.99 -15.85
C LEU A 706 -69.72 -9.41 -15.09
N TRP A 707 -69.79 -9.14 -13.78
CA TRP A 707 -71.02 -9.26 -12.98
C TRP A 707 -72.11 -8.29 -13.41
N LEU A 708 -71.79 -7.03 -13.73
CA LEU A 708 -72.76 -6.03 -14.19
C LEU A 708 -73.35 -6.43 -15.55
N THR A 709 -72.52 -6.84 -16.51
CA THR A 709 -72.96 -7.31 -17.83
C THR A 709 -73.73 -8.64 -17.71
N GLY A 710 -73.28 -9.56 -16.85
CA GLY A 710 -73.97 -10.81 -16.57
C GLY A 710 -75.34 -10.62 -15.93
N THR A 711 -75.45 -9.77 -14.90
CA THR A 711 -76.74 -9.45 -14.26
C THR A 711 -77.66 -8.65 -15.18
N ALA A 712 -77.13 -7.71 -15.98
CA ALA A 712 -77.89 -7.04 -17.03
C ALA A 712 -78.41 -8.03 -18.09
N GLY A 713 -77.59 -9.00 -18.52
CA GLY A 713 -77.97 -10.07 -19.45
C GLY A 713 -79.06 -10.99 -18.88
N VAL A 714 -78.90 -11.44 -17.62
CA VAL A 714 -79.91 -12.24 -16.91
C VAL A 714 -81.21 -11.44 -16.74
N LEU A 715 -81.14 -10.15 -16.40
CA LEU A 715 -82.30 -9.27 -16.34
C LEU A 715 -83.00 -9.16 -17.71
N LEU A 716 -82.24 -9.08 -18.80
CA LEU A 716 -82.75 -9.05 -20.17
C LEU A 716 -83.48 -10.37 -20.52
N VAL A 717 -82.90 -11.52 -20.17
CA VAL A 717 -83.52 -12.85 -20.34
C VAL A 717 -84.80 -12.97 -19.51
N VAL A 718 -84.80 -12.54 -18.24
CA VAL A 718 -85.98 -12.55 -17.36
C VAL A 718 -87.08 -11.63 -17.91
N LEU A 719 -86.73 -10.44 -18.41
CA LEU A 719 -87.69 -9.52 -19.03
C LEU A 719 -88.25 -10.07 -20.35
N ALA A 720 -87.43 -10.73 -21.17
CA ALA A 720 -87.87 -11.40 -22.40
C ALA A 720 -88.84 -12.57 -22.09
N ALA A 721 -88.49 -13.45 -21.14
CA ALA A 721 -89.34 -14.54 -20.70
C ALA A 721 -90.67 -14.01 -20.12
N ARG A 722 -90.64 -12.95 -19.30
CA ARG A 722 -91.83 -12.30 -18.72
C ARG A 722 -92.71 -11.64 -19.78
N ARG A 723 -92.13 -11.13 -20.88
CA ARG A 723 -92.85 -10.59 -22.05
C ARG A 723 -93.55 -11.69 -22.86
N ILE A 724 -92.93 -12.86 -23.01
CA ILE A 724 -93.52 -14.02 -23.68
C ILE A 724 -94.66 -14.60 -22.83
N LEU A 725 -94.42 -14.87 -21.54
CA LEU A 725 -95.43 -15.45 -20.63
C LEU A 725 -96.67 -14.57 -20.45
N ARG A 726 -96.56 -13.24 -20.54
CA ARG A 726 -97.71 -12.32 -20.53
C ARG A 726 -98.57 -12.38 -21.80
N ARG A 727 -98.11 -13.00 -22.89
CA ARG A 727 -98.84 -13.06 -24.17
C ARG A 727 -99.77 -14.29 -24.30
N VAL A 728 -99.79 -15.18 -23.30
CA VAL A 728 -100.40 -16.54 -23.42
C VAL A 728 -101.46 -16.81 -22.32
N ARG A 729 -101.92 -15.79 -21.57
CA ARG A 729 -102.98 -15.95 -20.55
C ARG A 729 -103.97 -14.77 -20.54
N SER A 730 -104.89 -14.77 -21.50
CA SER A 730 -106.33 -14.39 -21.36
C SER A 730 -107.03 -14.38 -22.73
N GLU A 731 -108.22 -14.98 -22.79
CA GLU A 731 -109.16 -15.12 -23.92
C GLU A 731 -110.60 -15.12 -23.33
N PRO A 732 -111.73 -15.11 -24.10
CA PRO A 732 -111.90 -15.21 -25.58
C PRO A 732 -112.88 -14.16 -26.21
N GLY A 733 -113.10 -14.19 -27.54
CA GLY A 733 -114.43 -13.87 -28.13
C GLY A 733 -114.56 -13.09 -29.47
N ARG A 734 -114.58 -13.82 -30.62
CA ARG A 734 -115.47 -13.73 -31.83
C ARG A 734 -115.92 -12.35 -32.43
N SER A 735 -116.06 -12.14 -33.77
CA SER A 735 -115.84 -12.99 -34.98
C SER A 735 -116.08 -12.27 -36.35
N THR A 736 -115.44 -12.79 -37.44
CA THR A 736 -115.82 -12.75 -38.90
C THR A 736 -115.79 -11.42 -39.72
N PRO A 737 -115.73 -11.41 -41.10
CA PRO A 737 -115.60 -12.50 -42.11
C PRO A 737 -114.56 -12.35 -43.29
N ARG A 738 -114.39 -13.46 -44.06
CA ARG A 738 -113.90 -13.78 -45.45
C ARG A 738 -113.91 -12.70 -46.59
N PRO A 739 -113.43 -12.97 -47.87
CA PRO A 739 -112.43 -13.91 -48.49
C PRO A 739 -111.49 -13.16 -49.54
N PRO A 740 -110.81 -13.72 -50.61
CA PRO A 740 -110.62 -15.10 -51.14
C PRO A 740 -109.14 -15.53 -51.49
N ARG A 741 -109.00 -16.58 -52.33
CA ARG A 741 -107.82 -17.43 -52.74
C ARG A 741 -107.32 -17.10 -54.19
N PRO A 742 -106.40 -17.86 -54.87
CA PRO A 742 -105.54 -19.03 -54.51
C PRO A 742 -104.03 -18.99 -54.95
N GLY A 743 -103.25 -20.02 -54.56
CA GLY A 743 -101.95 -20.40 -55.17
C GLY A 743 -101.20 -21.49 -54.36
N SER A 744 -100.79 -22.60 -54.99
CA SER A 744 -100.14 -23.81 -54.39
C SER A 744 -99.07 -24.38 -55.37
N PRO A 745 -98.34 -25.51 -55.12
CA PRO A 745 -98.23 -26.39 -53.92
C PRO A 745 -96.77 -26.82 -53.52
N GLU A 746 -96.63 -27.66 -52.47
CA GLU A 746 -95.62 -28.76 -52.25
C GLU A 746 -94.08 -28.47 -52.25
N SER A 747 -93.18 -29.26 -51.63
CA SER A 747 -93.26 -30.44 -50.72
C SER A 747 -92.01 -30.54 -49.79
N LEU A 748 -92.00 -31.51 -48.86
CA LEU A 748 -90.88 -31.93 -47.96
C LEU A 748 -89.88 -32.87 -48.71
N PRO A 749 -88.79 -33.46 -48.12
CA PRO A 749 -88.32 -33.49 -46.72
C PRO A 749 -86.77 -33.42 -46.44
N ASP A 750 -86.42 -33.53 -45.14
CA ASP A 750 -85.29 -34.29 -44.54
C ASP A 750 -83.80 -33.82 -44.49
N THR A 751 -82.96 -34.73 -43.99
CA THR A 751 -81.82 -34.60 -43.05
C THR A 751 -80.39 -34.49 -43.64
N ALA A 752 -79.45 -34.16 -42.73
CA ALA A 752 -78.07 -34.69 -42.60
C ALA A 752 -76.83 -34.01 -43.28
N GLU A 753 -75.78 -33.93 -42.45
CA GLU A 753 -74.32 -34.12 -42.65
C GLU A 753 -73.48 -33.45 -43.77
N THR A 754 -72.45 -32.71 -43.31
CA THR A 754 -71.00 -32.96 -43.48
C THR A 754 -70.40 -33.33 -44.87
N VAL A 755 -69.35 -32.60 -45.32
CA VAL A 755 -68.00 -33.12 -45.74
C VAL A 755 -67.11 -32.10 -46.51
N VAL A 756 -65.90 -31.87 -45.96
CA VAL A 756 -64.53 -31.66 -46.54
C VAL A 756 -64.29 -31.06 -47.95
N LEU A 757 -63.73 -29.83 -47.95
CA LEU A 757 -62.45 -29.34 -48.55
C LEU A 757 -61.78 -30.02 -49.79
N ALA A 758 -61.54 -29.23 -50.87
CA ALA A 758 -60.31 -29.16 -51.73
C ALA A 758 -60.55 -28.11 -52.85
N ASP A 759 -59.86 -26.96 -52.92
CA ASP A 759 -58.46 -26.65 -53.33
C ASP A 759 -58.18 -26.59 -54.86
N ARG A 760 -57.76 -25.40 -55.34
CA ARG A 760 -56.63 -25.19 -56.29
C ARG A 760 -56.35 -23.72 -56.70
N LEU A 761 -55.30 -23.15 -56.10
CA LEU A 761 -54.14 -22.44 -56.70
C LEU A 761 -54.23 -21.48 -57.94
N LEU A 762 -53.49 -20.36 -57.81
CA LEU A 762 -52.70 -19.56 -58.81
C LEU A 762 -53.35 -18.42 -59.66
N ALA A 763 -53.28 -17.17 -59.12
CA ALA A 763 -52.46 -16.00 -59.57
C ALA A 763 -52.55 -15.46 -61.05
N PRO A 764 -51.92 -14.30 -61.43
CA PRO A 764 -51.28 -13.17 -60.70
C PRO A 764 -51.71 -11.74 -61.19
N VAL A 765 -50.92 -10.69 -60.87
CA VAL A 765 -50.65 -9.41 -61.62
C VAL A 765 -51.16 -8.05 -61.05
N ASP A 766 -50.19 -7.15 -60.77
CA ASP A 766 -50.08 -5.66 -60.83
C ASP A 766 -51.25 -4.67 -60.53
N ALA A 767 -51.05 -3.34 -60.29
CA ALA A 767 -49.99 -2.53 -59.63
C ALA A 767 -50.37 -1.01 -59.64
N ARG A 768 -49.70 -0.17 -58.82
CA ARG A 768 -49.68 1.33 -58.83
C ARG A 768 -51.01 2.01 -58.35
N THR A 769 -51.14 3.29 -57.93
CA THR A 769 -50.31 4.56 -57.89
C THR A 769 -50.93 5.51 -56.79
N GLN A 770 -50.51 6.72 -56.34
CA GLN A 770 -49.39 7.67 -56.63
C GLN A 770 -48.84 8.46 -55.36
N PRO A 771 -48.93 9.81 -55.07
CA PRO A 771 -47.84 10.50 -54.30
C PRO A 771 -48.17 11.46 -53.10
N VAL A 772 -47.25 11.51 -52.11
CA VAL A 772 -46.41 12.68 -51.65
C VAL A 772 -46.98 14.12 -51.76
N PRO A 773 -47.02 14.95 -50.67
CA PRO A 773 -45.90 15.87 -50.29
C PRO A 773 -45.76 16.21 -48.77
N ALA A 774 -44.86 17.12 -48.30
CA ALA A 774 -43.39 17.16 -48.43
C ALA A 774 -42.69 18.22 -47.51
N ARG A 775 -41.85 17.78 -46.54
CA ARG A 775 -40.75 18.54 -45.84
C ARG A 775 -41.14 19.74 -44.92
N PRO A 776 -40.28 20.16 -43.94
CA PRO A 776 -38.90 20.71 -44.12
C PRO A 776 -37.73 19.91 -43.48
N ARG A 777 -36.49 20.45 -43.63
CA ARG A 777 -35.23 20.16 -42.89
C ARG A 777 -34.74 21.50 -42.28
N ARG A 778 -33.82 21.62 -41.31
CA ARG A 778 -32.43 21.10 -41.08
C ARG A 778 -32.12 21.33 -39.56
N THR A 779 -31.06 20.88 -38.88
CA THR A 779 -29.63 20.62 -39.18
C THR A 779 -29.11 19.30 -38.53
N ALA A 780 -27.79 19.03 -38.53
CA ALA A 780 -27.17 17.80 -38.03
C ALA A 780 -25.70 18.01 -37.56
N PRO A 781 -25.14 17.12 -36.71
CA PRO A 781 -23.70 16.94 -36.46
C PRO A 781 -23.05 15.86 -37.38
N PRO A 782 -21.71 15.69 -37.39
CA PRO A 782 -20.98 14.86 -38.36
C PRO A 782 -20.67 13.40 -37.91
N ASP A 783 -20.09 12.64 -38.84
CA ASP A 783 -19.89 11.17 -38.80
C ASP A 783 -18.68 10.65 -37.98
N GLY A 784 -18.72 9.34 -37.67
CA GLY A 784 -17.58 8.51 -37.24
C GLY A 784 -17.58 7.14 -37.95
N PRO A 785 -16.41 6.48 -38.15
CA PRO A 785 -16.29 5.33 -39.04
C PRO A 785 -16.67 3.98 -38.40
N PRO A 786 -17.10 2.97 -39.19
CA PRO A 786 -17.41 1.62 -38.71
C PRO A 786 -16.14 0.75 -38.55
N PRO A 787 -16.08 -0.16 -37.55
CA PRO A 787 -14.95 -1.08 -37.37
C PRO A 787 -14.96 -2.25 -38.37
N ASN A 788 -13.77 -2.74 -38.71
CA ASN A 788 -13.57 -3.88 -39.60
C ASN A 788 -14.07 -5.21 -39.02
N ARG A 789 -14.56 -6.10 -39.89
CA ARG A 789 -14.61 -7.55 -39.62
C ARG A 789 -13.33 -8.20 -40.15
N LEU A 790 -12.75 -9.12 -39.37
CA LEU A 790 -11.80 -10.12 -39.86
C LEU A 790 -12.42 -11.54 -39.73
N PRO A 791 -11.96 -12.53 -40.53
CA PRO A 791 -12.70 -13.78 -40.74
C PRO A 791 -12.22 -14.97 -39.87
N ASN A 792 -13.09 -15.98 -39.74
CA ASN A 792 -12.78 -17.25 -39.07
C ASN A 792 -11.80 -18.12 -39.88
N PRO A 793 -10.91 -18.90 -39.23
CA PRO A 793 -10.14 -19.97 -39.87
C PRO A 793 -10.94 -21.29 -40.01
N PRO A 794 -10.59 -22.17 -40.98
CA PRO A 794 -11.21 -23.49 -41.17
C PRO A 794 -10.49 -24.64 -40.40
N PRO A 795 -11.10 -25.85 -40.26
CA PRO A 795 -10.59 -26.92 -39.38
C PRO A 795 -9.94 -28.14 -40.08
N GLY A 796 -9.08 -28.85 -39.34
CA GLY A 796 -8.64 -30.24 -39.57
C GLY A 796 -7.24 -30.44 -40.16
N ALA A 797 -6.54 -31.57 -39.95
CA ALA A 797 -6.75 -32.71 -39.03
C ALA A 797 -5.49 -33.63 -38.96
N ALA A 798 -5.40 -34.50 -37.92
CA ALA A 798 -4.51 -35.69 -37.80
C ALA A 798 -2.98 -35.45 -37.67
N THR A 799 -2.14 -36.26 -36.98
CA THR A 799 -2.28 -37.37 -35.99
C THR A 799 -0.94 -37.50 -35.20
N PRO A 800 -0.85 -38.25 -34.07
CA PRO A 800 0.22 -38.09 -33.07
C PRO A 800 1.47 -38.98 -33.25
N VAL A 801 2.54 -38.63 -32.53
CA VAL A 801 3.65 -39.52 -32.12
C VAL A 801 3.93 -39.31 -30.63
N ASP A 802 4.23 -40.40 -29.92
CA ASP A 802 4.49 -40.46 -28.47
C ASP A 802 6.01 -40.63 -28.20
N THR A 803 6.55 -40.01 -27.15
CA THR A 803 7.62 -40.57 -26.30
C THR A 803 7.89 -39.74 -25.04
N THR A 804 8.34 -40.41 -23.98
CA THR A 804 8.62 -39.85 -22.64
C THR A 804 10.09 -39.38 -22.48
N PRO A 805 10.41 -38.53 -21.48
CA PRO A 805 11.71 -37.86 -21.38
C PRO A 805 12.83 -38.77 -20.82
N THR A 806 14.09 -38.43 -21.08
CA THR A 806 15.26 -39.07 -20.46
C THR A 806 16.36 -38.05 -20.10
N ARG A 807 17.01 -38.31 -18.96
CA ARG A 807 17.95 -37.47 -18.22
C ARG A 807 19.41 -37.80 -18.59
N ALA A 808 20.22 -36.83 -19.01
CA ALA A 808 21.67 -36.96 -19.09
C ALA A 808 22.41 -35.61 -19.04
N ALA A 809 23.61 -35.63 -18.45
CA ALA A 809 24.65 -34.58 -18.46
C ALA A 809 26.00 -35.25 -18.08
N PRO A 810 27.14 -34.55 -18.11
CA PRO A 810 27.72 -33.77 -19.21
C PRO A 810 29.06 -34.38 -19.69
N ALA A 811 29.69 -33.85 -20.74
CA ALA A 811 31.04 -34.26 -21.17
C ALA A 811 31.86 -33.13 -21.82
N ASN A 812 33.19 -33.22 -21.71
CA ASN A 812 34.16 -32.19 -22.14
C ASN A 812 34.55 -32.28 -23.63
N ALA A 813 34.93 -31.14 -24.22
CA ALA A 813 35.89 -31.10 -25.32
C ALA A 813 36.77 -29.83 -25.28
N THR A 814 38.06 -30.05 -25.00
CA THR A 814 39.19 -29.12 -25.12
C THR A 814 39.37 -28.52 -26.52
N SER A 815 39.92 -27.30 -26.57
CA SER A 815 40.88 -26.91 -27.62
C SER A 815 41.95 -25.98 -27.04
N THR A 816 43.15 -25.96 -27.62
CA THR A 816 44.34 -25.30 -27.03
C THR A 816 45.29 -24.83 -28.13
N THR A 817 45.77 -23.59 -28.05
CA THR A 817 46.91 -23.08 -28.82
C THR A 817 47.77 -22.20 -27.92
N GLY A 818 49.10 -22.33 -27.99
CA GLY A 818 50.06 -21.64 -27.13
C GLY A 818 51.14 -20.86 -27.91
N PRO A 819 51.96 -20.04 -27.23
CA PRO A 819 52.91 -19.11 -27.84
C PRO A 819 54.36 -19.67 -27.96
N PRO A 820 55.24 -19.00 -28.73
CA PRO A 820 56.67 -19.32 -28.81
C PRO A 820 57.56 -18.58 -27.78
N ALA A 821 58.79 -19.06 -27.63
CA ALA A 821 59.86 -18.60 -26.71
C ALA A 821 60.92 -17.73 -27.45
N SER A 822 62.05 -17.20 -26.94
CA SER A 822 62.68 -17.05 -25.59
C SER A 822 63.95 -16.15 -25.72
N SER A 823 64.51 -15.60 -24.61
CA SER A 823 65.97 -15.39 -24.39
C SER A 823 66.32 -14.73 -23.03
N GLY A 824 67.52 -15.03 -22.49
CA GLY A 824 68.17 -14.39 -21.31
C GLY A 824 69.54 -13.77 -21.68
N PRO A 825 70.52 -13.54 -20.76
CA PRO A 825 70.69 -14.09 -19.40
C PRO A 825 71.19 -13.07 -18.31
N ILE A 826 71.84 -13.59 -17.23
CA ILE A 826 72.13 -13.07 -15.86
C ILE A 826 73.52 -13.67 -15.41
N PRO A 827 74.37 -13.17 -14.43
CA PRO A 827 74.22 -12.20 -13.30
C PRO A 827 75.39 -11.17 -13.07
N ALA A 828 75.33 -10.38 -11.98
CA ALA A 828 76.49 -9.84 -11.21
C ALA A 828 76.13 -9.67 -9.69
N GLY A 829 77.11 -9.58 -8.77
CA GLY A 829 76.92 -9.75 -7.31
C GLY A 829 77.48 -8.65 -6.34
N PRO A 830 77.43 -8.88 -5.00
CA PRO A 830 77.62 -7.88 -3.92
C PRO A 830 79.08 -7.80 -3.38
N PRO A 831 79.40 -6.94 -2.36
CA PRO A 831 79.51 -7.49 -0.99
C PRO A 831 79.30 -6.54 0.24
N THR A 832 78.89 -7.15 1.37
CA THR A 832 79.23 -6.90 2.81
C THR A 832 79.64 -5.53 3.41
N GLY A 833 79.12 -5.22 4.61
CA GLY A 833 79.73 -4.29 5.58
C GLY A 833 79.21 -4.45 7.03
N ARG A 834 80.06 -4.26 8.06
CA ARG A 834 79.71 -4.31 9.50
C ARG A 834 80.03 -2.96 10.18
N ASN A 835 79.30 -2.56 11.24
CA ASN A 835 79.87 -2.40 12.60
C ASN A 835 78.90 -1.81 13.66
N ARG A 836 79.20 -2.15 14.93
CA ARG A 836 78.80 -1.46 16.19
C ARG A 836 79.91 -0.44 16.55
N PRO A 837 79.71 0.62 17.37
CA PRO A 837 79.52 0.42 18.83
C PRO A 837 78.72 1.52 19.57
N ALA A 838 78.61 1.37 20.90
CA ALA A 838 78.35 2.43 21.89
C ALA A 838 79.62 2.58 22.79
N PRO A 839 79.83 3.65 23.59
CA PRO A 839 79.02 3.90 24.80
C PRO A 839 78.88 5.37 25.29
N SER A 840 78.19 5.55 26.43
CA SER A 840 78.36 6.57 27.52
C SER A 840 77.18 7.55 27.73
N ALA A 841 76.96 8.19 28.90
CA ALA A 841 77.20 7.84 30.32
C ALA A 841 76.65 8.97 31.25
N ARG A 842 76.49 8.71 32.57
CA ARG A 842 76.19 9.68 33.68
C ARG A 842 74.76 10.27 33.67
N SER A 843 74.07 10.49 34.81
CA SER A 843 74.33 10.22 36.24
C SER A 843 73.01 10.11 37.05
N GLY A 844 73.00 9.36 38.17
CA GLY A 844 72.02 9.52 39.28
C GLY A 844 72.56 10.44 40.39
N PRO A 845 72.12 10.39 41.67
CA PRO A 845 71.19 9.46 42.37
C PRO A 845 69.92 10.22 42.90
N SER A 846 69.05 9.82 43.86
CA SER A 846 69.18 9.02 45.11
C SER A 846 67.84 8.52 45.68
N GLU A 847 67.93 7.60 46.66
CA GLU A 847 66.89 7.02 47.56
C GLU A 847 67.45 7.09 49.02
N PRO A 848 66.81 6.66 50.15
CA PRO A 848 65.50 6.03 50.39
C PRO A 848 64.72 6.64 51.64
N PRO A 849 64.14 5.94 52.67
CA PRO A 849 62.84 6.34 53.29
C PRO A 849 62.95 6.39 54.86
N PRO A 850 62.05 5.84 55.74
CA PRO A 850 60.59 5.60 55.74
C PRO A 850 59.87 6.13 57.02
N ARG A 851 58.56 5.87 57.19
CA ARG A 851 57.95 5.52 58.51
C ARG A 851 56.56 4.86 58.43
N ARG A 852 56.32 3.94 59.38
CA ARG A 852 55.04 3.34 59.84
C ARG A 852 55.07 3.41 61.39
N PRO A 853 53.94 3.38 62.12
CA PRO A 853 53.22 2.12 62.44
C PRO A 853 51.67 2.32 62.41
N ASP A 854 50.75 1.45 62.84
CA ASP A 854 50.79 0.28 63.76
C ASP A 854 49.87 -0.90 63.32
N PHE A 855 50.00 -2.05 64.01
CA PHE A 855 49.21 -3.29 63.89
C PHE A 855 49.15 -4.00 65.26
N PRO A 856 48.04 -4.64 65.66
CA PRO A 856 47.91 -6.11 65.57
C PRO A 856 46.46 -6.54 65.21
N GLY A 857 46.10 -7.74 64.70
CA GLY A 857 46.54 -9.12 64.96
C GLY A 857 45.26 -9.94 65.34
N ARG A 858 45.06 -11.23 65.05
CA ARG A 858 45.98 -12.33 64.64
C ARG A 858 45.33 -13.30 63.63
N THR A 859 46.14 -13.70 62.65
CA THR A 859 46.49 -15.06 62.18
C THR A 859 46.10 -16.31 63.01
N PRO A 860 46.25 -17.58 62.50
CA PRO A 860 46.77 -18.04 61.17
C PRO A 860 46.08 -19.30 60.52
N VAL A 861 46.69 -19.76 59.42
CA VAL A 861 46.81 -21.14 58.86
C VAL A 861 45.86 -21.55 57.71
N VAL A 862 46.51 -21.97 56.62
CA VAL A 862 45.97 -22.71 55.45
C VAL A 862 46.87 -23.94 55.24
N PRO A 863 46.33 -25.07 54.75
CA PRO A 863 47.03 -25.79 53.68
C PRO A 863 46.10 -26.24 52.54
N ALA A 864 46.68 -26.36 51.35
CA ALA A 864 46.08 -26.94 50.14
C ALA A 864 46.88 -28.23 49.77
N PRO A 865 46.83 -28.75 48.52
CA PRO A 865 45.69 -29.29 47.74
C PRO A 865 45.89 -30.79 47.37
N GLN A 866 44.88 -31.51 46.87
CA GLN A 866 45.06 -32.75 46.08
C GLN A 866 43.95 -33.00 45.01
N PRO A 867 44.18 -33.87 43.99
CA PRO A 867 43.36 -33.95 42.77
C PRO A 867 42.67 -35.35 42.56
N PRO A 868 42.64 -36.01 41.37
CA PRO A 868 41.38 -36.29 40.65
C PRO A 868 40.94 -37.77 40.58
N GLY A 869 39.71 -38.05 40.13
CA GLY A 869 39.17 -39.42 39.92
C GLY A 869 38.09 -39.56 38.82
N ARG A 870 38.04 -40.73 38.17
CA ARG A 870 37.17 -41.13 37.02
C ARG A 870 37.28 -42.67 36.83
N PRO A 871 36.46 -43.36 36.01
CA PRO A 871 34.99 -43.52 35.94
C PRO A 871 34.51 -44.94 36.40
N PRO A 872 33.21 -45.29 36.30
CA PRO A 872 32.69 -46.24 35.27
C PRO A 872 31.36 -45.73 34.60
N VAL A 873 30.77 -46.20 33.48
CA VAL A 873 30.55 -47.53 32.81
C VAL A 873 29.39 -48.33 33.46
N ARG A 874 28.28 -48.76 32.79
CA ARG A 874 27.80 -48.75 31.37
C ARG A 874 26.21 -48.79 31.32
N PRO A 875 25.50 -48.91 30.16
CA PRO A 875 24.03 -48.63 29.97
C PRO A 875 23.18 -49.95 29.91
N PRO A 876 22.02 -50.11 29.19
CA PRO A 876 21.06 -49.19 28.51
C PRO A 876 19.55 -49.50 28.77
N GLY A 877 18.61 -48.76 28.13
CA GLY A 877 17.26 -49.30 27.84
C GLY A 877 16.07 -48.34 27.62
N SER A 878 15.62 -48.22 26.37
CA SER A 878 14.23 -47.91 25.89
C SER A 878 13.25 -47.07 26.74
N ARG A 879 12.81 -45.93 26.19
CA ARG A 879 11.68 -45.91 25.24
C ARG A 879 11.82 -44.75 24.25
#